data_AF-A0A401IH42-F1
#
_entry.id   AF-A0A401IH42-F1
#
_cell.length_a   1.000
_cell.length_b   1.000
_cell.length_c   1.000
_cell.angle_alpha   90.00
_cell.angle_beta   90.00
_cell.angle_gamma   90.00
#
_symmetry.space_group_name_H-M   'P 1'
#
loop_
_entity.id
_entity.type
_entity.pdbx_description
1 polymer ?
#
loop_
_entity_poly.entity_id
_entity_poly.type
_entity_poly.pdbx_seq_one_letter_code
_entity_poly.pdbx_strand_id
1 'polypeptide(L)'
;MFAKIPERQMLWVRRILAIGWLVLITSLFYDPISSWLTLPEHTWSPLSISRITQFDCVQVQGKCMTEIPYAIGGLLFWTLIVPFGVFVLMVFGHDAWRRVCPLSYFSQLPRNLGFQRSRKRVDAKTGKTRHEVIKVDPNSWLNRNHIYLQMVLLYLGITGRILFYNSNRLTLGLFLVGTIIASMVVGYLYGGKSWCQYICPMAPVEQVFTQPRALLNSSAHTEEGQKITQSMCRTVNTEGKEHSACIACHSPCIDIDAERSYWEEITTPKYQWLYYGYVGLTVGYFVYPFLFAGNWEYLMSAAWSHQENQLNTLFNPGFYIFNTPIAIPKLVAAPLTIGVFGLVGYFLGRKLEKMYKGYLLRHHKLVNTEVVRHRLFTLATFFIFNFFFIFGGSNLVRLLPNQLKYLFPVVMAVCSGLWLYRTWPRNPYLYQRESLASRLRKQLSKLNLNIGQFLDNRSLDDLNVDEVYVLAKILPGFDKEKRLKAYKGVLKESITERYVDSESSLDILLQMRLELNITEEEHRLVLTELEVEDPILVNPSKKNNHEEWLRQESYRQALLDTVIESSQEHPSQGIIIDLFDIITGKKPFESFNELINSLSTKELQTVNAIREEYAITPQEEKEIITHINPRQLWHSMAYTFSVIEYLDAIAEGRTPISGKIEEMNEEQKAFCRVIFNKFDKDGNDCLSAAELRSLLRAVGRPYSSERVQELMDIITGRPNSNRITFAEFSTLLHRDLAEGEESEMLKRFHLFDADGSGYITLEELRVCLQDIDEAISDADIEAMLKHADTSGDEQISYEEFCQLFGQLQTH
;
A
#
# COMPACT_ATOMS: atom_id res chain seq x y z
N MET A 1 -5.37 6.72 -4.92
CA MET A 1 -4.62 7.20 -6.11
C MET A 1 -3.12 6.92 -5.96
N PHE A 2 -2.47 7.40 -4.90
CA PHE A 2 -1.02 7.17 -4.69
C PHE A 2 -0.63 5.72 -4.41
N ALA A 3 -1.48 4.92 -3.75
CA ALA A 3 -1.21 3.50 -3.50
C ALA A 3 -0.99 2.66 -4.79
N LYS A 4 -1.62 3.06 -5.91
CA LYS A 4 -1.57 2.37 -7.21
C LYS A 4 -0.34 2.73 -8.05
N ILE A 5 0.44 3.75 -7.66
CA ILE A 5 1.66 4.12 -8.38
C ILE A 5 2.71 3.02 -8.18
N PRO A 6 3.37 2.52 -9.24
CA PRO A 6 4.40 1.50 -9.12
C PRO A 6 5.58 1.95 -8.22
N GLU A 7 6.11 1.04 -7.41
CA GLU A 7 7.22 1.29 -6.50
C GLU A 7 8.48 1.71 -7.24
N ARG A 8 8.70 1.22 -8.47
CA ARG A 8 9.81 1.66 -9.33
C ARG A 8 9.79 3.17 -9.58
N GLN A 9 8.62 3.74 -9.84
CA GLN A 9 8.46 5.19 -10.03
C GLN A 9 8.63 5.95 -8.70
N MET A 10 8.05 5.42 -7.62
CA MET A 10 8.17 6.04 -6.30
C MET A 10 9.59 6.01 -5.74
N LEU A 11 10.40 5.00 -6.09
CA LEU A 11 11.82 4.96 -5.75
C LEU A 11 12.59 6.11 -6.42
N TRP A 12 12.27 6.44 -7.67
CA TRP A 12 12.84 7.61 -8.35
C TRP A 12 12.46 8.92 -7.65
N VAL A 13 11.17 9.11 -7.36
CA VAL A 13 10.66 10.28 -6.62
C VAL A 13 11.38 10.42 -5.28
N ARG A 14 11.51 9.32 -4.53
CA ARG A 14 12.15 9.29 -3.21
C ARG A 14 13.64 9.62 -3.29
N ARG A 15 14.35 9.15 -4.31
CA ARG A 15 15.76 9.50 -4.56
C ARG A 15 15.91 11.00 -4.84
N ILE A 16 15.06 11.57 -5.70
CA ILE A 16 15.08 13.01 -6.03
C ILE A 16 14.83 13.85 -4.78
N LEU A 17 13.81 13.51 -3.99
CA LEU A 17 13.50 14.21 -2.74
C LEU A 17 14.61 14.05 -1.70
N ALA A 18 15.22 12.88 -1.59
CA ALA A 18 16.36 12.66 -0.70
C ALA A 18 17.58 13.48 -1.11
N ILE A 19 17.90 13.57 -2.41
CA ILE A 19 18.96 14.44 -2.93
C ILE A 19 18.65 15.90 -2.62
N GLY A 20 17.43 16.37 -2.93
CA GLY A 20 17.02 17.75 -2.61
C GLY A 20 17.14 18.07 -1.13
N TRP A 21 16.82 17.12 -0.25
CA TRP A 21 16.96 17.28 1.19
C TRP A 21 18.43 17.29 1.64
N LEU A 22 19.31 16.47 1.04
CA LEU A 22 20.75 16.53 1.30
C LEU A 22 21.37 17.85 0.82
N VAL A 23 20.93 18.38 -0.33
CA VAL A 23 21.34 19.70 -0.83
C VAL A 23 20.92 20.78 0.15
N LEU A 24 19.67 20.73 0.65
CA LEU A 24 19.21 21.66 1.69
C LEU A 24 20.06 21.56 2.96
N ILE A 25 20.35 20.35 3.45
CA ILE A 25 21.20 20.16 4.64
C ILE A 25 22.60 20.70 4.39
N THR A 26 23.18 20.45 3.22
CA THR A 26 24.51 20.96 2.83
C THR A 26 24.52 22.50 2.81
N SER A 27 23.44 23.11 2.32
CA SER A 27 23.27 24.56 2.33
C SER A 27 23.21 25.16 3.75
N LEU A 28 22.89 24.37 4.77
CA LEU A 28 22.94 24.83 6.15
C LEU A 28 24.37 24.98 6.67
N PHE A 29 25.33 24.22 6.13
CA PHE A 29 26.75 24.34 6.47
C PHE A 29 27.48 25.39 5.62
N TYR A 30 27.12 25.50 4.35
CA TYR A 30 27.74 26.44 3.42
C TYR A 30 26.71 27.07 2.48
N ASP A 31 26.62 28.40 2.51
CA ASP A 31 25.65 29.15 1.72
C ASP A 31 26.20 30.52 1.33
N PRO A 32 26.80 30.60 0.13
CA PRO A 32 27.41 31.83 -0.37
C PRO A 32 26.40 32.76 -1.07
N ILE A 33 25.20 32.29 -1.40
CA ILE A 33 24.29 32.97 -2.34
C ILE A 33 23.03 33.49 -1.64
N SER A 34 22.47 32.77 -0.67
CA SER A 34 21.10 33.08 -0.23
C SER A 34 20.98 34.36 0.61
N SER A 35 22.04 34.77 1.29
CA SER A 35 22.11 36.06 2.00
C SER A 35 22.07 37.25 1.05
N TRP A 36 22.44 37.07 -0.22
CA TRP A 36 22.32 38.10 -1.24
C TRP A 36 20.83 38.42 -1.50
N LEU A 37 19.94 37.43 -1.43
CA LEU A 37 18.50 37.63 -1.67
C LEU A 37 17.81 38.45 -0.58
N THR A 38 18.41 38.58 0.61
CA THR A 38 17.83 39.30 1.75
C THR A 38 18.39 40.72 1.90
N LEU A 39 19.31 41.14 1.03
CA LEU A 39 19.85 42.50 1.04
C LEU A 39 18.75 43.56 0.87
N PRO A 40 18.80 44.66 1.65
CA PRO A 40 17.78 45.71 1.60
C PRO A 40 17.75 46.44 0.26
N GLU A 41 18.90 46.50 -0.44
CA GLU A 41 19.07 47.14 -1.75
C GLU A 41 18.37 46.37 -2.89
N HIS A 42 18.16 45.07 -2.72
CA HIS A 42 17.54 44.21 -3.73
C HIS A 42 16.02 44.23 -3.63
N THR A 43 15.44 45.36 -4.00
CA THR A 43 14.00 45.61 -3.99
C THR A 43 13.20 44.71 -4.93
N TRP A 44 13.85 43.98 -5.86
CA TRP A 44 13.22 42.96 -6.71
C TRP A 44 12.96 41.65 -5.95
N SER A 45 13.74 41.37 -4.90
CA SER A 45 13.59 40.15 -4.10
C SER A 45 12.40 40.30 -3.16
N PRO A 46 11.43 39.36 -3.15
CA PRO A 46 10.35 39.37 -2.16
C PRO A 46 10.85 39.07 -0.75
N LEU A 47 12.08 38.55 -0.61
CA LEU A 47 12.71 38.20 0.66
C LEU A 47 13.60 39.32 1.21
N SER A 48 13.63 40.50 0.57
CA SER A 48 14.39 41.65 1.07
C SER A 48 13.82 42.10 2.42
N ILE A 49 14.70 42.44 3.36
CA ILE A 49 14.32 42.91 4.71
C ILE A 49 13.32 44.07 4.63
N SER A 50 13.54 45.00 3.69
CA SER A 50 12.70 46.17 3.43
C SER A 50 11.24 45.87 3.05
N ARG A 51 10.93 44.67 2.57
CA ARG A 51 9.55 44.23 2.27
C ARG A 51 8.92 43.42 3.40
N ILE A 52 9.71 42.85 4.30
CA ILE A 52 9.27 41.93 5.35
C ILE A 52 8.87 42.70 6.62
N THR A 53 9.63 43.74 7.00
CA THR A 53 9.34 44.56 8.17
C THR A 53 8.85 45.93 7.76
N GLN A 54 7.65 46.31 8.21
CA GLN A 54 7.09 47.65 8.00
C GLN A 54 7.82 48.73 8.86
N PHE A 55 8.59 48.29 9.85
CA PHE A 55 9.41 49.09 10.76
C PHE A 55 10.89 48.71 10.60
N ASP A 56 11.80 49.65 10.87
CA ASP A 56 13.26 49.43 10.81
C ASP A 56 13.78 48.39 11.83
N CYS A 57 12.93 47.92 12.76
CA CYS A 57 13.28 46.89 13.73
C CYS A 57 12.09 46.14 14.32
N VAL A 58 12.35 44.93 14.82
CA VAL A 58 11.37 44.08 15.51
C VAL A 58 11.53 44.23 17.03
N GLN A 59 10.44 44.47 17.76
CA GLN A 59 10.49 44.59 19.21
C GLN A 59 10.60 43.22 19.88
N VAL A 60 11.64 43.01 20.69
CA VAL A 60 11.86 41.80 21.50
C VAL A 60 12.17 42.22 22.93
N GLN A 61 11.28 41.90 23.87
CA GLN A 61 11.44 42.26 25.29
C GLN A 61 11.59 43.78 25.52
N GLY A 62 10.89 44.59 24.73
CA GLY A 62 10.98 46.05 24.77
C GLY A 62 12.28 46.64 24.18
N LYS A 63 13.12 45.81 23.54
CA LYS A 63 14.30 46.24 22.79
C LYS A 63 14.09 46.06 21.29
N CYS A 64 14.49 47.07 20.53
CA CYS A 64 14.48 47.09 19.07
C CYS A 64 15.62 46.22 18.54
N MET A 65 15.29 45.12 17.86
CA MET A 65 16.24 44.22 17.18
C MET A 65 16.35 44.65 15.72
N THR A 66 17.52 45.11 15.30
CA THR A 66 17.80 45.51 13.91
C THR A 66 17.94 44.29 13.02
N GLU A 67 17.27 44.30 11.87
CA GLU A 67 17.32 43.19 10.91
C GLU A 67 18.58 43.29 10.04
N ILE A 68 19.34 42.20 9.96
CA ILE A 68 20.59 42.08 9.19
C ILE A 68 20.38 41.02 8.10
N PRO A 69 20.97 41.16 6.90
CA PRO A 69 20.88 40.15 5.85
C PRO A 69 21.23 38.74 6.37
N TYR A 70 20.28 37.82 6.19
CA TYR A 70 20.35 36.48 6.74
C TYR A 70 20.18 35.41 5.65
N ALA A 71 20.65 34.20 5.97
CA ALA A 71 20.49 33.04 5.11
C ALA A 71 19.08 32.44 5.22
N ILE A 72 18.47 32.09 4.08
CA ILE A 72 17.05 31.70 4.03
C ILE A 72 16.81 30.21 4.30
N GLY A 73 17.86 29.38 4.37
CA GLY A 73 17.71 27.92 4.48
C GLY A 73 16.90 27.47 5.71
N GLY A 74 17.19 28.05 6.88
CA GLY A 74 16.42 27.78 8.11
C GLY A 74 14.98 28.26 8.02
N LEU A 75 14.76 29.45 7.43
CA LEU A 75 13.43 29.99 7.19
C LEU A 75 12.61 29.05 6.29
N LEU A 76 13.13 28.68 5.11
CA LEU A 76 12.44 27.79 4.16
C LEU A 76 12.09 26.44 4.78
N PHE A 77 13.02 25.83 5.52
CA PHE A 77 12.77 24.56 6.18
C PHE A 77 11.57 24.64 7.15
N TRP A 78 11.54 25.67 7.99
CA TRP A 78 10.52 25.80 9.03
C TRP A 78 9.20 26.43 8.59
N THR A 79 9.20 27.30 7.58
CA THR A 79 8.00 28.04 7.14
C THR A 79 7.38 27.51 5.85
N LEU A 80 8.13 26.78 5.03
CA LEU A 80 7.63 26.17 3.80
C LEU A 80 7.56 24.64 3.93
N ILE A 81 8.68 23.97 4.19
CA ILE A 81 8.75 22.49 4.12
C ILE A 81 7.90 21.83 5.19
N VAL A 82 8.03 22.24 6.46
CA VAL A 82 7.24 21.64 7.56
C VAL A 82 5.73 21.88 7.38
N PRO A 83 5.25 23.11 7.14
CA PRO A 83 3.82 23.34 6.87
C PRO A 83 3.31 22.61 5.63
N PHE A 84 4.10 22.54 4.56
CA PHE A 84 3.73 21.76 3.37
C PHE A 84 3.58 20.28 3.70
N GLY A 85 4.47 19.71 4.52
CA GLY A 85 4.33 18.32 5.01
C GLY A 85 3.04 18.09 5.78
N VAL A 86 2.64 19.01 6.67
CA VAL A 86 1.37 18.94 7.42
C VAL A 86 0.16 19.02 6.48
N PHE A 87 0.23 19.87 5.46
CA PHE A 87 -0.81 19.94 4.42
C PHE A 87 -0.92 18.62 3.65
N VAL A 88 0.21 18.06 3.22
CA VAL A 88 0.28 16.78 2.49
C VAL A 88 -0.32 15.64 3.32
N LEU A 89 -0.02 15.58 4.62
CA LEU A 89 -0.58 14.58 5.53
C LEU A 89 -2.11 14.61 5.56
N MET A 90 -2.72 15.79 5.69
CA MET A 90 -4.17 15.95 5.78
C MET A 90 -4.89 15.65 4.45
N VAL A 91 -4.28 16.04 3.32
CA VAL A 91 -4.90 15.91 2.00
C VAL A 91 -4.67 14.52 1.41
N PHE A 92 -3.41 14.11 1.32
CA PHE A 92 -3.03 12.88 0.63
C PHE A 92 -2.98 11.68 1.54
N GLY A 93 -2.70 11.85 2.83
CA GLY A 93 -2.69 10.77 3.81
C GLY A 93 -1.31 10.20 4.09
N HIS A 94 -1.29 9.24 5.02
CA HIS A 94 -0.07 8.56 5.43
C HIS A 94 0.50 7.70 4.29
N ASP A 95 -0.34 7.16 3.41
CA ASP A 95 0.04 6.28 2.31
C ASP A 95 0.99 7.01 1.33
N ALA A 96 0.64 8.24 0.95
CA ALA A 96 1.46 9.12 0.14
C ALA A 96 2.71 9.56 0.92
N TRP A 97 2.52 10.04 2.16
CA TRP A 97 3.62 10.57 2.99
C TRP A 97 4.73 9.56 3.23
N ARG A 98 4.39 8.33 3.64
CA ARG A 98 5.36 7.26 3.90
C ARG A 98 6.15 6.86 2.65
N ARG A 99 5.57 7.02 1.46
CA ARG A 99 6.25 6.70 0.19
C ARG A 99 7.18 7.81 -0.30
N VAL A 100 6.94 9.07 0.08
CA VAL A 100 7.78 10.22 -0.30
C VAL A 100 8.77 10.69 0.79
N CYS A 101 8.55 10.30 2.04
CA CYS A 101 9.33 10.74 3.19
C CYS A 101 10.84 10.38 3.07
N PRO A 102 11.76 11.37 3.06
CA PRO A 102 13.20 11.11 2.99
C PRO A 102 13.74 10.31 4.18
N LEU A 103 13.21 10.51 5.38
CA LEU A 103 13.63 9.72 6.56
C LEU A 103 13.18 8.26 6.46
N SER A 104 12.02 8.00 5.86
CA SER A 104 11.60 6.62 5.58
C SER A 104 12.56 5.94 4.61
N TYR A 105 13.01 6.66 3.57
CA TYR A 105 14.04 6.19 2.64
C TYR A 105 15.34 5.81 3.35
N PHE A 106 15.91 6.75 4.12
CA PHE A 106 17.19 6.53 4.79
C PHE A 106 17.11 5.41 5.82
N SER A 107 15.98 5.25 6.51
CA SER A 107 15.78 4.12 7.42
C SER A 107 15.81 2.76 6.72
N GLN A 108 15.47 2.69 5.44
CA GLN A 108 15.51 1.45 4.64
C GLN A 108 16.83 1.25 3.88
N LEU A 109 17.71 2.26 3.88
CA LEU A 109 18.98 2.22 3.17
C LEU A 109 19.91 1.08 3.64
N PRO A 110 20.04 0.75 4.95
CA PRO A 110 20.81 -0.41 5.40
C PRO A 110 20.32 -1.73 4.77
N ARG A 111 18.99 -1.92 4.67
CA ARG A 111 18.39 -3.08 3.98
C ARG A 111 18.82 -3.14 2.51
N ASN A 112 18.67 -2.02 1.80
CA ASN A 112 18.97 -1.95 0.38
C ASN A 112 20.46 -2.16 0.06
N LEU A 113 21.35 -1.89 1.02
CA LEU A 113 22.79 -2.17 0.92
C LEU A 113 23.19 -3.57 1.40
N GLY A 114 22.24 -4.41 1.85
CA GLY A 114 22.53 -5.74 2.40
C GLY A 114 23.10 -5.73 3.83
N PHE A 115 23.11 -4.58 4.50
CA PHE A 115 23.57 -4.42 5.87
C PHE A 115 22.37 -4.45 6.84
N GLN A 116 21.91 -5.64 7.21
CA GLN A 116 20.91 -5.82 8.27
C GLN A 116 21.42 -6.67 9.41
N ARG A 117 21.07 -6.28 10.64
CA ARG A 117 21.37 -7.10 11.81
C ARG A 117 20.46 -8.33 11.82
N SER A 118 21.08 -9.48 11.63
CA SER A 118 20.43 -10.78 11.76
C SER A 118 20.90 -11.52 13.01
N ARG A 119 20.02 -12.32 13.60
CA ARG A 119 20.34 -13.24 14.69
C ARG A 119 20.61 -14.62 14.09
N LYS A 120 21.79 -15.17 14.39
CA LYS A 120 22.11 -16.56 14.06
C LYS A 120 21.33 -17.50 14.97
N ARG A 121 20.48 -18.34 14.40
CA ARG A 121 19.77 -19.41 15.10
C ARG A 121 20.28 -20.73 14.58
N VAL A 122 20.74 -21.57 15.50
CA VAL A 122 21.21 -22.93 15.19
C VAL A 122 20.08 -23.88 15.51
N ASP A 123 19.68 -24.68 14.53
CA ASP A 123 18.70 -25.72 14.77
C ASP A 123 19.32 -26.81 15.66
N ALA A 124 18.70 -27.06 16.81
CA ALA A 124 19.18 -28.02 17.79
C ALA A 124 19.18 -29.47 17.27
N LYS A 125 18.41 -29.77 16.21
CA LYS A 125 18.32 -31.11 15.61
C LYS A 125 19.24 -31.29 14.40
N THR A 126 19.39 -30.27 13.55
CA THR A 126 20.13 -30.41 12.28
C THR A 126 21.50 -29.74 12.29
N GLY A 127 21.86 -28.95 13.30
CA GLY A 127 23.12 -28.21 13.37
C GLY A 127 23.29 -27.09 12.33
N LYS A 128 22.35 -26.98 11.38
CA LYS A 128 22.32 -25.93 10.35
C LYS A 128 22.05 -24.57 10.98
N THR A 129 22.75 -23.56 10.47
CA THR A 129 22.69 -22.19 10.98
C THR A 129 21.88 -21.33 10.02
N ARG A 130 20.82 -20.68 10.51
CA ARG A 130 20.03 -19.70 9.74
C ARG A 130 20.12 -18.31 10.36
N HIS A 131 20.00 -17.28 9.54
CA HIS A 131 19.98 -15.90 9.95
C HIS A 131 18.54 -15.37 9.91
N GLU A 132 18.07 -14.77 11.00
CA GLU A 132 16.73 -14.17 11.06
C GLU A 132 16.86 -12.66 11.29
N VAL A 133 16.15 -11.84 10.51
CA VAL A 133 16.13 -10.38 10.73
C VAL A 133 15.50 -10.06 12.08
N ILE A 134 16.18 -9.22 12.87
CA ILE A 134 15.70 -8.87 14.21
C ILE A 134 14.52 -7.90 14.12
N LYS A 135 13.42 -8.25 14.78
CA LYS A 135 12.23 -7.39 14.95
C LYS A 135 12.19 -6.83 16.36
N VAL A 136 11.37 -5.81 16.58
CA VAL A 136 11.06 -5.35 17.94
C VAL A 136 10.25 -6.44 18.64
N ASP A 137 10.69 -6.88 19.82
CA ASP A 137 10.01 -7.92 20.58
C ASP A 137 8.62 -7.42 21.06
N PRO A 138 7.53 -8.19 20.87
CA PRO A 138 6.18 -7.79 21.27
C PRO A 138 6.02 -7.47 22.76
N ASN A 139 6.83 -8.11 23.62
CA ASN A 139 6.84 -7.90 25.07
C ASN A 139 7.83 -6.83 25.53
N SER A 140 8.61 -6.25 24.61
CA SER A 140 9.57 -5.19 24.94
C SER A 140 8.90 -3.91 25.46
N TRP A 141 9.68 -3.14 26.25
CA TRP A 141 9.28 -1.80 26.67
C TRP A 141 9.02 -0.88 25.47
N LEU A 142 9.82 -1.02 24.40
CA LEU A 142 9.68 -0.21 23.19
C LEU A 142 8.32 -0.45 22.54
N ASN A 143 7.90 -1.71 22.35
CA ASN A 143 6.59 -2.00 21.77
C ASN A 143 5.44 -1.41 22.59
N ARG A 144 5.50 -1.53 23.92
CA ARG A 144 4.43 -1.06 24.81
C ARG A 144 4.34 0.47 24.92
N ASN A 145 5.48 1.17 24.83
CA ASN A 145 5.58 2.60 25.17
C ASN A 145 6.01 3.52 24.01
N HIS A 146 6.07 3.02 22.77
CA HIS A 146 6.57 3.80 21.64
C HIS A 146 5.85 5.12 21.41
N ILE A 147 4.51 5.18 21.54
CA ILE A 147 3.77 6.45 21.37
C ILE A 147 4.21 7.49 22.41
N TYR A 148 4.47 7.08 23.66
CA TYR A 148 4.98 7.99 24.68
C TYR A 148 6.41 8.44 24.36
N LEU A 149 7.28 7.52 23.92
CA LEU A 149 8.63 7.84 23.48
C LEU A 149 8.60 8.85 22.32
N GLN A 150 7.78 8.62 21.30
CA GLN A 150 7.63 9.52 20.16
C GLN A 150 7.12 10.90 20.57
N MET A 151 6.16 10.97 21.50
CA MET A 151 5.69 12.24 22.07
C MET A 151 6.77 12.97 22.86
N VAL A 152 7.60 12.26 23.61
CA VAL A 152 8.76 12.83 24.32
C VAL A 152 9.80 13.34 23.32
N LEU A 153 10.12 12.57 22.28
CA LEU A 153 11.06 12.99 21.23
C LEU A 153 10.53 14.20 20.46
N LEU A 154 9.22 14.24 20.17
CA LEU A 154 8.57 15.41 19.57
C LEU A 154 8.69 16.63 20.49
N TYR A 155 8.38 16.49 21.78
CA TYR A 155 8.53 17.53 22.80
C TYR A 155 9.96 18.07 22.88
N LEU A 156 10.96 17.18 22.93
CA LEU A 156 12.37 17.55 22.94
C LEU A 156 12.77 18.24 21.63
N GLY A 157 12.25 17.78 20.49
CA GLY A 157 12.49 18.38 19.17
C GLY A 157 11.93 19.81 19.06
N ILE A 158 10.67 20.04 19.44
CA ILE A 158 10.06 21.39 19.40
C ILE A 158 10.68 22.35 20.42
N THR A 159 11.08 21.84 21.59
CA THR A 159 11.80 22.65 22.58
C THR A 159 13.20 22.98 22.09
N GLY A 160 13.92 21.99 21.57
CA GLY A 160 15.25 22.17 20.99
C GLY A 160 15.23 23.13 19.80
N ARG A 161 14.14 23.15 19.02
CA ARG A 161 13.94 24.14 17.95
C ARG A 161 14.00 25.58 18.48
N ILE A 162 13.27 25.87 19.55
CA ILE A 162 13.22 27.23 20.15
C ILE A 162 14.55 27.61 20.81
N LEU A 163 15.26 26.64 21.38
CA LEU A 163 16.47 26.88 22.16
C LEU A 163 17.74 26.91 21.31
N PHE A 164 17.87 26.00 20.35
CA PHE A 164 19.14 25.70 19.69
C PHE A 164 19.09 25.79 18.16
N TYR A 165 17.99 25.40 17.50
CA TYR A 165 17.99 25.17 16.05
C TYR A 165 17.47 26.34 15.21
N ASN A 166 16.62 27.20 15.76
CA ASN A 166 15.88 28.19 14.97
C ASN A 166 16.76 29.21 14.24
N SER A 167 17.78 29.79 14.90
CA SER A 167 18.65 30.79 14.28
C SER A 167 20.08 30.31 14.00
N ASN A 168 20.50 29.20 14.61
CA ASN A 168 21.82 28.61 14.34
C ASN A 168 21.75 27.53 13.25
N ARG A 169 22.18 27.91 12.04
CA ARG A 169 22.23 27.02 10.87
C ARG A 169 23.07 25.76 11.07
N LEU A 170 24.21 25.88 11.76
CA LEU A 170 25.13 24.77 11.97
C LEU A 170 24.49 23.73 12.89
N THR A 171 23.86 24.19 13.97
CA THR A 171 23.15 23.31 14.91
C THR A 171 21.97 22.62 14.23
N LEU A 172 21.20 23.33 13.40
CA LEU A 172 20.12 22.73 12.60
C LEU A 172 20.66 21.65 11.64
N GLY A 173 21.75 21.94 10.91
CA GLY A 173 22.39 20.98 10.01
C GLY A 173 22.85 19.72 10.73
N LEU A 174 23.55 19.87 11.86
CA LEU A 174 23.99 18.75 12.70
C LEU A 174 22.82 17.94 13.25
N PHE A 175 21.73 18.59 13.67
CA PHE A 175 20.52 17.90 14.14
C PHE A 175 19.86 17.06 13.03
N LEU A 176 19.75 17.60 11.81
CA LEU A 176 19.17 16.87 10.67
C LEU A 176 20.06 15.69 10.26
N VAL A 177 21.37 15.87 10.18
CA VAL A 177 22.33 14.77 9.91
C VAL A 177 22.24 13.70 11.02
N GLY A 178 22.21 14.11 12.29
CA GLY A 178 22.04 13.19 13.41
C GLY A 178 20.74 12.40 13.34
N THR A 179 19.65 13.02 12.88
CA THR A 179 18.37 12.34 12.67
C THR A 179 18.43 11.31 11.53
N ILE A 180 19.13 11.63 10.42
CA ILE A 180 19.37 10.68 9.33
C ILE A 180 20.17 9.47 9.85
N ILE A 181 21.27 9.71 10.55
CA ILE A 181 22.11 8.65 11.13
C ILE A 181 21.27 7.79 12.09
N ALA A 182 20.50 8.40 12.99
CA ALA A 182 19.63 7.68 13.91
C ALA A 182 18.61 6.80 13.15
N SER A 183 18.01 7.31 12.08
CA SER A 183 17.06 6.54 11.26
C SER A 183 17.71 5.33 10.59
N MET A 184 18.94 5.48 10.08
CA MET A 184 19.73 4.38 9.51
C MET A 184 20.14 3.37 10.58
N VAL A 185 20.59 3.82 11.75
CA VAL A 185 20.97 2.95 12.87
C VAL A 185 19.78 2.10 13.32
N VAL A 186 18.60 2.70 13.45
CA VAL A 186 17.39 1.94 13.82
C VAL A 186 17.00 0.94 12.73
N GLY A 187 17.10 1.32 11.45
CA GLY A 187 16.85 0.42 10.33
C GLY A 187 17.87 -0.71 10.17
N TYR A 188 19.11 -0.50 10.65
CA TYR A 188 20.12 -1.56 10.78
C TYR A 188 19.81 -2.49 11.95
N LEU A 189 19.44 -1.94 13.11
CA LEU A 189 19.18 -2.69 14.34
C LEU A 189 17.89 -3.53 14.27
N TYR A 190 16.86 -3.01 13.61
CA TYR A 190 15.54 -3.61 13.50
C TYR A 190 15.04 -3.59 12.06
N GLY A 191 14.49 -4.70 11.59
CA GLY A 191 13.95 -4.82 10.24
C GLY A 191 12.66 -4.02 10.00
N GLY A 192 12.22 -3.99 8.74
CA GLY A 192 10.97 -3.36 8.32
C GLY A 192 10.99 -1.84 8.48
N LYS A 193 9.82 -1.25 8.77
CA LYS A 193 9.65 0.20 8.99
C LYS A 193 9.73 0.58 10.47
N SER A 194 10.63 -0.05 11.22
CA SER A 194 10.70 0.11 12.69
C SER A 194 10.98 1.55 13.14
N TRP A 195 11.82 2.31 12.43
CA TRP A 195 12.02 3.75 12.70
C TRP A 195 10.71 4.52 12.68
N CYS A 196 9.96 4.31 11.60
CA CYS A 196 8.70 4.96 11.29
C CYS A 196 7.60 4.64 12.33
N GLN A 197 7.57 3.40 12.83
CA GLN A 197 6.55 2.91 13.75
C GLN A 197 6.88 3.15 15.24
N TYR A 198 8.15 3.06 15.64
CA TYR A 198 8.52 3.09 17.07
C TYR A 198 9.23 4.36 17.56
N ILE A 199 9.97 5.07 16.70
CA ILE A 199 10.94 6.10 17.16
C ILE A 199 10.72 7.46 16.52
N CYS A 200 10.24 7.53 15.28
CA CYS A 200 10.16 8.78 14.53
C CYS A 200 9.39 9.88 15.30
N PRO A 201 10.01 11.06 15.56
CA PRO A 201 9.35 12.14 16.30
C PRO A 201 8.20 12.79 15.52
N MET A 202 8.11 12.56 14.20
CA MET A 202 7.01 13.05 13.36
C MET A 202 5.82 12.08 13.34
N ALA A 203 5.97 10.84 13.82
CA ALA A 203 4.89 9.85 13.83
C ALA A 203 3.62 10.32 14.58
N PRO A 204 3.71 11.03 15.73
CA PRO A 204 2.53 11.58 16.39
C PRO A 204 1.77 12.58 15.50
N VAL A 205 2.50 13.41 14.76
CA VAL A 205 1.92 14.40 13.83
C VAL A 205 1.23 13.70 12.66
N GLU A 206 1.88 12.68 12.11
CA GLU A 206 1.31 11.82 11.08
C GLU A 206 0.01 11.17 11.55
N GLN A 207 0.00 10.53 12.72
CA GLN A 207 -1.19 9.87 13.27
C GLN A 207 -2.35 10.86 13.49
N VAL A 208 -2.10 12.02 14.09
CA VAL A 208 -3.14 13.01 14.40
C VAL A 208 -3.81 13.56 13.13
N PHE A 209 -3.05 13.80 12.05
CA PHE A 209 -3.60 14.39 10.82
C PHE A 209 -4.07 13.38 9.77
N THR A 210 -3.67 12.11 9.85
CA THR A 210 -4.00 11.10 8.83
C THR A 210 -5.06 10.11 9.26
N GLN A 211 -5.23 9.86 10.57
CA GLN A 211 -6.21 8.89 11.07
C GLN A 211 -7.58 9.53 11.37
N PRO A 212 -8.71 8.82 11.15
CA PRO A 212 -8.79 7.48 10.57
C PRO A 212 -8.49 7.44 9.06
N ARG A 213 -8.76 8.55 8.34
CA ARG A 213 -8.48 8.70 6.90
C ARG A 213 -8.20 10.16 6.56
N ALA A 214 -7.27 10.40 5.63
CA ALA A 214 -7.12 11.69 4.96
C ALA A 214 -8.14 11.83 3.80
N LEU A 215 -8.19 13.02 3.19
CA LEU A 215 -9.16 13.35 2.14
C LEU A 215 -9.09 12.41 0.91
N LEU A 216 -7.88 12.12 0.44
CA LEU A 216 -7.61 11.35 -0.79
C LEU A 216 -6.95 9.98 -0.52
N ASN A 217 -6.94 9.53 0.74
CA ASN A 217 -6.33 8.27 1.16
C ASN A 217 -7.05 7.07 0.54
N SER A 218 -6.31 6.00 0.23
CA SER A 218 -6.92 4.73 -0.21
C SER A 218 -7.54 3.95 0.96
N SER A 219 -8.50 3.09 0.64
CA SER A 219 -9.25 2.27 1.61
C SER A 219 -8.86 0.79 1.48
N ALA A 220 -7.91 0.36 2.32
CA ALA A 220 -7.35 -0.99 2.31
C ALA A 220 -8.41 -2.10 2.41
N HIS A 221 -9.43 -1.90 3.25
CA HIS A 221 -10.50 -2.87 3.49
C HIS A 221 -11.54 -3.00 2.37
N THR A 222 -11.48 -2.15 1.34
CA THR A 222 -12.37 -2.20 0.15
C THR A 222 -11.66 -2.56 -1.14
N GLU A 223 -10.32 -2.50 -1.19
CA GLU A 223 -9.55 -2.79 -2.40
C GLU A 223 -9.48 -4.31 -2.61
N GLU A 224 -10.15 -4.82 -3.64
CA GLU A 224 -10.30 -6.25 -3.89
C GLU A 224 -9.02 -6.89 -4.41
N GLY A 225 -8.67 -8.06 -3.86
CA GLY A 225 -7.61 -8.94 -4.36
C GLY A 225 -6.18 -8.43 -4.21
N GLN A 226 -5.97 -7.18 -3.76
CA GLN A 226 -4.65 -6.59 -3.60
C GLN A 226 -4.00 -7.06 -2.29
N LYS A 227 -2.98 -7.93 -2.39
CA LYS A 227 -2.14 -8.35 -1.26
C LYS A 227 -1.28 -7.21 -0.70
N ILE A 228 -1.13 -6.12 -1.45
CA ILE A 228 -0.38 -4.94 -1.08
C ILE A 228 -1.35 -3.76 -0.99
N THR A 229 -1.51 -3.20 0.20
CA THR A 229 -2.38 -2.06 0.46
C THR A 229 -1.56 -0.84 0.87
N GLN A 230 -2.14 0.36 0.73
CA GLN A 230 -1.62 1.64 1.26
C GLN A 230 -0.09 1.79 1.12
N SER A 231 0.64 2.03 2.22
CA SER A 231 2.10 2.17 2.25
C SER A 231 2.81 0.93 2.76
N MET A 232 2.28 -0.27 2.54
CA MET A 232 2.95 -1.52 2.90
C MET A 232 4.40 -1.60 2.39
N CYS A 233 5.24 -2.41 3.05
CA CYS A 233 6.59 -2.72 2.56
C CYS A 233 6.48 -3.51 1.25
N ARG A 234 7.23 -3.11 0.21
CA ARG A 234 7.18 -3.72 -1.13
C ARG A 234 8.58 -4.00 -1.64
N THR A 235 8.71 -5.04 -2.46
CA THR A 235 9.86 -5.33 -3.31
C THR A 235 9.40 -5.53 -4.74
N VAL A 236 10.33 -5.39 -5.68
CA VAL A 236 10.07 -5.54 -7.12
C VAL A 236 10.93 -6.69 -7.60
N ASN A 237 10.31 -7.70 -8.20
CA ASN A 237 11.01 -8.83 -8.79
C ASN A 237 11.70 -8.44 -10.11
N THR A 238 12.49 -9.35 -10.66
CA THR A 238 13.17 -9.24 -11.96
C THR A 238 12.21 -8.90 -13.11
N GLU A 239 11.00 -9.47 -13.09
CA GLU A 239 9.92 -9.19 -14.06
C GLU A 239 9.22 -7.82 -13.86
N GLY A 240 9.57 -7.07 -12.83
CA GLY A 240 8.92 -5.78 -12.52
C GLY A 240 7.60 -5.88 -11.75
N LYS A 241 7.15 -7.09 -11.39
CA LYS A 241 5.98 -7.32 -10.51
C LYS A 241 6.28 -6.98 -9.05
N GLU A 242 5.32 -6.38 -8.36
CA GLU A 242 5.43 -6.01 -6.94
C GLU A 242 4.99 -7.15 -6.03
N HIS A 243 5.81 -7.43 -5.01
CA HIS A 243 5.48 -8.37 -3.95
C HIS A 243 5.56 -7.69 -2.58
N SER A 244 4.73 -8.17 -1.65
CA SER A 244 4.70 -7.66 -0.27
C SER A 244 5.97 -8.09 0.46
N ALA A 245 6.77 -7.14 0.90
CA ALA A 245 8.01 -7.38 1.65
C ALA A 245 7.79 -7.19 3.16
N CYS A 246 6.57 -7.48 3.62
CA CYS A 246 6.14 -7.27 5.00
C CYS A 246 6.74 -8.35 5.92
N ILE A 247 7.43 -7.91 6.98
CA ILE A 247 8.01 -8.80 7.99
C ILE A 247 7.21 -8.84 9.29
N ALA A 248 6.02 -8.22 9.32
CA ALA A 248 5.20 -8.03 10.52
C ALA A 248 5.97 -7.33 11.67
N CYS A 249 6.58 -6.17 11.39
CA CYS A 249 7.41 -5.46 12.39
C CYS A 249 6.59 -4.75 13.49
N HIS A 250 5.29 -4.54 13.29
CA HIS A 250 4.36 -3.89 14.23
C HIS A 250 2.94 -4.44 13.98
N SER A 251 2.10 -4.50 15.01
CA SER A 251 0.71 -4.96 14.93
C SER A 251 -0.15 -4.24 15.98
N PRO A 252 -1.27 -3.59 15.61
CA PRO A 252 -1.74 -3.39 14.24
C PRO A 252 -0.89 -2.38 13.46
N CYS A 253 -0.62 -2.63 12.18
CA CYS A 253 0.23 -1.75 11.37
C CYS A 253 -0.57 -0.70 10.56
N ILE A 254 -0.30 0.58 10.79
CA ILE A 254 -0.90 1.70 10.02
C ILE A 254 -0.59 1.62 8.52
N ASP A 255 0.57 1.09 8.12
CA ASP A 255 0.97 0.97 6.71
C ASP A 255 0.13 -0.08 5.93
N ILE A 256 -0.57 -0.99 6.62
CA ILE A 256 -1.43 -2.03 6.02
C ILE A 256 -2.88 -1.54 5.98
N ASP A 257 -3.42 -1.13 7.12
CA ASP A 257 -4.73 -0.53 7.22
C ASP A 257 -4.76 0.50 8.36
N ALA A 258 -4.64 1.77 7.97
CA ALA A 258 -4.66 2.88 8.92
C ALA A 258 -5.98 3.04 9.68
N GLU A 259 -7.13 2.71 9.08
CA GLU A 259 -8.41 2.85 9.77
C GLU A 259 -8.62 1.70 10.77
N ARG A 260 -8.21 0.48 10.42
CA ARG A 260 -8.17 -0.65 11.35
C ARG A 260 -7.30 -0.34 12.57
N SER A 261 -6.05 0.06 12.32
CA SER A 261 -5.10 0.41 13.37
C SER A 261 -5.65 1.50 14.30
N TYR A 262 -6.35 2.50 13.73
CA TYR A 262 -7.01 3.53 14.52
C TYR A 262 -8.12 2.98 15.43
N TRP A 263 -9.05 2.18 14.88
CA TRP A 263 -10.19 1.66 15.67
C TRP A 263 -9.76 0.69 16.77
N GLU A 264 -8.75 -0.15 16.53
CA GLU A 264 -8.22 -1.07 17.54
C GLU A 264 -7.56 -0.34 18.72
N GLU A 265 -6.94 0.83 18.47
CA GLU A 265 -6.17 1.54 19.49
C GLU A 265 -6.88 2.75 20.13
N ILE A 266 -8.02 3.23 19.58
CA ILE A 266 -8.71 4.46 20.01
C ILE A 266 -9.11 4.46 21.49
N THR A 267 -9.38 3.28 22.05
CA THR A 267 -9.80 3.12 23.45
C THR A 267 -8.62 3.12 24.44
N THR A 268 -7.38 3.09 23.95
CA THR A 268 -6.19 3.06 24.79
C THR A 268 -5.84 4.44 25.37
N PRO A 269 -5.24 4.52 26.58
CA PRO A 269 -4.84 5.79 27.19
C PRO A 269 -3.72 6.49 26.41
N LYS A 270 -2.88 5.74 25.68
CA LYS A 270 -1.80 6.28 24.84
C LYS A 270 -2.36 7.16 23.71
N TYR A 271 -3.51 6.82 23.12
CA TYR A 271 -4.18 7.66 22.11
C TYR A 271 -4.79 8.92 22.71
N GLN A 272 -5.33 8.87 23.93
CA GLN A 272 -5.77 10.10 24.61
C GLN A 272 -4.61 11.06 24.86
N TRP A 273 -3.44 10.53 25.25
CA TRP A 273 -2.23 11.32 25.41
C TRP A 273 -1.75 11.89 24.07
N LEU A 274 -1.74 11.08 23.01
CA LEU A 274 -1.38 11.49 21.65
C LEU A 274 -2.23 12.69 21.19
N TYR A 275 -3.54 12.55 21.10
CA TYR A 275 -4.39 13.60 20.52
C TYR A 275 -4.49 14.84 21.41
N TYR A 276 -4.84 14.68 22.68
CA TYR A 276 -5.05 15.83 23.57
C TYR A 276 -3.74 16.49 24.01
N GLY A 277 -2.69 15.69 24.24
CA GLY A 277 -1.36 16.20 24.55
C GLY A 277 -0.76 16.94 23.36
N TYR A 278 -0.91 16.43 22.13
CA TYR A 278 -0.43 17.11 20.92
C TYR A 278 -1.07 18.48 20.71
N VAL A 279 -2.39 18.61 20.93
CA VAL A 279 -3.06 19.92 20.89
C VAL A 279 -2.39 20.90 21.85
N GLY A 280 -2.16 20.48 23.09
CA GLY A 280 -1.47 21.29 24.09
C GLY A 280 -0.06 21.68 23.67
N LEU A 281 0.75 20.71 23.23
CA LEU A 281 2.13 20.96 22.78
C LEU A 281 2.20 21.99 21.64
N THR A 282 1.33 21.85 20.63
CA THR A 282 1.30 22.78 19.49
C THR A 282 0.82 24.17 19.89
N VAL A 283 -0.21 24.28 20.75
CA VAL A 283 -0.64 25.59 21.28
C VAL A 283 0.49 26.23 22.09
N GLY A 284 1.12 25.49 23.01
CA GLY A 284 2.25 25.98 23.80
C GLY A 284 3.42 26.44 22.94
N TYR A 285 3.72 25.71 21.86
CA TYR A 285 4.77 26.07 20.91
C TYR A 285 4.53 27.44 20.25
N PHE A 286 3.31 27.75 19.80
CA PHE A 286 3.01 29.03 19.16
C PHE A 286 2.76 30.19 20.14
N VAL A 287 2.31 29.89 21.36
CA VAL A 287 2.12 30.88 22.43
C VAL A 287 3.45 31.31 23.06
N TYR A 288 4.45 30.42 23.11
CA TYR A 288 5.72 30.75 23.75
C TYR A 288 6.46 31.97 23.15
N PRO A 289 6.59 32.11 21.81
CA PRO A 289 7.17 33.32 21.20
C PRO A 289 6.53 34.62 21.68
N PHE A 290 5.21 34.63 21.87
CA PHE A 290 4.49 35.78 22.43
C PHE A 290 4.86 36.02 23.90
N LEU A 291 4.92 34.96 24.73
CA LEU A 291 5.34 35.07 26.12
C LEU A 291 6.81 35.47 26.28
N PHE A 292 7.65 35.16 25.30
CA PHE A 292 9.08 35.52 25.29
C PHE A 292 9.30 36.97 24.84
N ALA A 293 8.66 37.41 23.75
CA ALA A 293 8.90 38.73 23.16
C ALA A 293 7.96 39.83 23.69
N GLY A 294 6.77 39.46 24.16
CA GLY A 294 5.70 40.39 24.60
C GLY A 294 4.75 40.84 23.49
N ASN A 295 4.94 40.36 22.25
CA ASN A 295 4.13 40.73 21.09
C ASN A 295 4.06 39.58 20.08
N TRP A 296 3.14 39.70 19.11
CA TRP A 296 3.00 38.74 18.01
C TRP A 296 3.94 39.03 16.83
N GLU A 297 4.52 40.24 16.79
CA GLU A 297 5.39 40.69 15.70
C GLU A 297 6.61 39.78 15.58
N TYR A 298 7.25 39.41 16.70
CA TYR A 298 8.40 38.50 16.70
C TYR A 298 8.14 37.16 15.97
N LEU A 299 6.96 36.57 16.15
CA LEU A 299 6.58 35.31 15.49
C LEU A 299 6.29 35.54 13.99
N MET A 300 5.58 36.63 13.70
CA MET A 300 5.01 36.97 12.39
C MET A 300 6.00 37.63 11.41
N SER A 301 7.08 38.24 11.92
CA SER A 301 8.18 38.78 11.11
C SER A 301 9.19 37.69 10.74
N ALA A 302 9.11 36.52 11.38
CA ALA A 302 10.11 35.45 11.30
C ALA A 302 11.49 35.79 11.90
N ALA A 303 11.62 36.87 12.68
CA ALA A 303 12.86 37.29 13.34
C ALA A 303 13.50 36.19 14.20
N TRP A 304 12.69 35.28 14.74
CA TRP A 304 13.16 34.10 15.47
C TRP A 304 14.08 33.18 14.67
N SER A 305 14.09 33.26 13.33
CA SER A 305 14.87 32.38 12.46
C SER A 305 16.30 32.89 12.17
N HIS A 306 16.63 34.12 12.55
CA HIS A 306 17.93 34.74 12.25
C HIS A 306 18.45 35.65 13.38
N GLN A 307 17.92 35.48 14.59
CA GLN A 307 18.43 36.15 15.78
C GLN A 307 19.92 35.80 16.02
N GLU A 308 20.78 36.81 16.10
CA GLU A 308 22.20 36.61 16.41
C GLU A 308 22.42 35.98 17.78
N ASN A 309 23.44 35.14 17.89
CA ASN A 309 23.95 34.60 19.15
C ASN A 309 22.88 33.95 20.06
N GLN A 310 21.91 33.23 19.47
CA GLN A 310 20.83 32.55 20.21
C GLN A 310 21.32 31.69 21.39
N LEU A 311 22.47 31.02 21.27
CA LEU A 311 23.05 30.22 22.35
C LEU A 311 23.42 31.06 23.58
N ASN A 312 23.85 32.31 23.39
CA ASN A 312 24.15 33.22 24.50
C ASN A 312 22.86 33.70 25.19
N THR A 313 21.72 33.65 24.50
CA THR A 313 20.41 34.06 25.05
C THR A 313 19.73 32.98 25.91
N LEU A 314 20.31 31.79 26.03
CA LEU A 314 19.71 30.67 26.77
C LEU A 314 19.49 30.96 28.26
N PHE A 315 20.39 31.74 28.87
CA PHE A 315 20.34 32.12 30.28
C PHE A 315 19.64 33.46 30.52
N ASN A 316 19.27 34.18 29.46
CA ASN A 316 18.50 35.42 29.57
C ASN A 316 17.06 35.13 30.03
N PRO A 317 16.36 36.15 30.56
CA PRO A 317 14.93 36.06 30.87
C PRO A 317 14.13 35.45 29.71
N GLY A 318 13.47 34.34 29.98
CA GLY A 318 12.69 33.55 29.02
C GLY A 318 11.23 33.97 28.91
N PHE A 319 10.78 34.88 29.78
CA PHE A 319 9.44 35.44 29.79
C PHE A 319 9.49 36.97 29.88
N TYR A 320 8.60 37.62 29.15
CA TYR A 320 8.38 39.05 29.17
C TYR A 320 6.88 39.31 29.18
N ILE A 321 6.33 39.55 30.37
CA ILE A 321 4.89 39.67 30.62
C ILE A 321 4.63 41.02 31.28
N PHE A 322 3.57 41.72 30.86
CA PHE A 322 3.21 43.05 31.38
C PHE A 322 4.38 44.06 31.33
N ASN A 323 5.15 44.05 30.24
CA ASN A 323 6.34 44.89 30.04
C ASN A 323 7.48 44.65 31.05
N THR A 324 7.48 43.52 31.75
CA THR A 324 8.53 43.16 32.72
C THR A 324 9.18 41.81 32.37
N PRO A 325 10.52 41.73 32.35
CA PRO A 325 11.22 40.45 32.19
C PRO A 325 11.17 39.66 33.50
N ILE A 326 10.76 38.40 33.42
CA ILE A 326 10.76 37.49 34.58
C ILE A 326 12.06 36.70 34.58
N ALA A 327 12.73 36.63 35.73
CA ALA A 327 14.04 36.00 35.92
C ALA A 327 14.02 34.45 35.88
N ILE A 328 13.28 33.87 34.94
CA ILE A 328 13.34 32.44 34.62
C ILE A 328 14.10 32.31 33.30
N PRO A 329 15.24 31.60 33.25
CA PRO A 329 16.02 31.44 32.03
C PRO A 329 15.21 30.86 30.88
N LYS A 330 15.50 31.30 29.64
CA LYS A 330 14.90 30.75 28.40
C LYS A 330 15.00 29.21 28.35
N LEU A 331 16.12 28.66 28.79
CA LEU A 331 16.38 27.21 28.90
C LEU A 331 15.32 26.46 29.73
N VAL A 332 14.71 27.10 30.73
CA VAL A 332 13.66 26.53 31.58
C VAL A 332 12.28 26.98 31.10
N ALA A 333 12.13 28.25 30.73
CA ALA A 333 10.86 28.85 30.33
C ALA A 333 10.22 28.16 29.13
N ALA A 334 10.99 27.85 28.08
CA ALA A 334 10.49 27.19 26.88
C ALA A 334 9.95 25.76 27.15
N PRO A 335 10.74 24.83 27.72
CA PRO A 335 10.24 23.49 28.06
C PRO A 335 9.08 23.54 29.06
N LEU A 336 9.16 24.41 30.07
CA LEU A 336 8.09 24.56 31.06
C LEU A 336 6.77 24.97 30.40
N THR A 337 6.80 25.96 29.51
CA THR A 337 5.60 26.42 28.80
C THR A 337 5.01 25.30 27.96
N ILE A 338 5.82 24.68 27.10
CA ILE A 338 5.34 23.62 26.20
C ILE A 338 4.81 22.42 27.00
N GLY A 339 5.53 21.99 28.04
CA GLY A 339 5.15 20.87 28.89
C GLY A 339 3.87 21.12 29.68
N VAL A 340 3.71 22.31 30.26
CA VAL A 340 2.48 22.71 30.97
C VAL A 340 1.30 22.74 30.01
N PHE A 341 1.45 23.34 28.84
CA PHE A 341 0.37 23.36 27.84
C PHE A 341 0.02 21.95 27.34
N GLY A 342 1.01 21.07 27.15
CA GLY A 342 0.79 19.65 26.84
C GLY A 342 -0.03 18.93 27.92
N LEU A 343 0.33 19.10 29.19
CA LEU A 343 -0.41 18.53 30.33
C LEU A 343 -1.83 19.11 30.44
N VAL A 344 -1.97 20.43 30.32
CA VAL A 344 -3.27 21.11 30.33
C VAL A 344 -4.15 20.60 29.20
N GLY A 345 -3.61 20.46 27.98
CA GLY A 345 -4.30 19.89 26.84
C GLY A 345 -4.84 18.49 27.14
N TYR A 346 -3.98 17.62 27.70
CA TYR A 346 -4.36 16.27 28.10
C TYR A 346 -5.48 16.23 29.15
N PHE A 347 -5.34 16.97 30.26
CA PHE A 347 -6.35 16.98 31.33
C PHE A 347 -7.66 17.64 30.88
N LEU A 348 -7.58 18.71 30.09
CA LEU A 348 -8.75 19.39 29.53
C LEU A 348 -9.49 18.46 28.56
N GLY A 349 -8.79 17.81 27.65
CA GLY A 349 -9.38 16.84 26.70
C GLY A 349 -10.09 15.70 27.43
N ARG A 350 -9.47 15.12 28.47
CA ARG A 350 -10.12 14.08 29.29
C ARG A 350 -11.33 14.59 30.07
N LYS A 351 -11.30 15.84 30.54
CA LYS A 351 -12.44 16.47 31.22
C LYS A 351 -13.59 16.69 30.24
N LEU A 352 -13.32 17.18 29.03
CA LEU A 352 -14.31 17.35 27.96
C LEU A 352 -14.91 16.01 27.54
N GLU A 353 -14.10 14.95 27.43
CA GLU A 353 -14.58 13.59 27.15
C GLU A 353 -15.56 13.09 28.20
N LYS A 354 -15.22 13.21 29.49
CA LYS A 354 -16.12 12.84 30.59
C LYS A 354 -17.40 13.67 30.58
N MET A 355 -17.30 14.98 30.32
CA MET A 355 -18.44 15.89 30.27
C MET A 355 -19.38 15.54 29.12
N TYR A 356 -18.85 15.29 27.92
CA TYR A 356 -19.63 14.91 26.74
C TYR A 356 -20.27 13.54 26.92
N LYS A 357 -19.55 12.57 27.49
CA LYS A 357 -20.10 11.26 27.87
C LYS A 357 -21.28 11.42 28.86
N GLY A 358 -21.10 12.25 29.89
CA GLY A 358 -22.15 12.55 30.86
C GLY A 358 -23.37 13.24 30.24
N TYR A 359 -23.15 14.15 29.28
CA TYR A 359 -24.22 14.79 28.52
C TYR A 359 -25.04 13.78 27.71
N LEU A 360 -24.39 12.87 26.98
CA LEU A 360 -25.10 11.84 26.20
C LEU A 360 -25.91 10.89 27.07
N LEU A 361 -25.36 10.49 28.22
CA LEU A 361 -26.06 9.64 29.20
C LEU A 361 -27.32 10.33 29.75
N ARG A 362 -27.26 11.64 30.04
CA ARG A 362 -28.42 12.41 30.51
C ARG A 362 -29.53 12.54 29.47
N HIS A 363 -29.18 12.48 28.18
CA HIS A 363 -30.14 12.55 27.07
C HIS A 363 -30.56 11.17 26.54
N HIS A 364 -30.38 10.10 27.31
CA HIS A 364 -30.79 8.72 26.98
C HIS A 364 -30.27 8.21 25.62
N LYS A 365 -29.11 8.70 25.14
CA LYS A 365 -28.48 8.20 23.92
C LYS A 365 -27.57 7.02 24.26
N LEU A 366 -27.54 5.99 23.41
CA LEU A 366 -26.58 4.90 23.48
C LEU A 366 -25.15 5.47 23.36
N VAL A 367 -24.28 5.12 24.31
CA VAL A 367 -22.92 5.67 24.40
C VAL A 367 -21.91 4.61 24.06
N ASN A 368 -21.45 4.58 22.81
CA ASN A 368 -20.21 3.90 22.46
C ASN A 368 -19.01 4.83 22.75
N THR A 369 -18.10 4.38 23.60
CA THR A 369 -16.86 5.10 23.96
C THR A 369 -15.96 5.39 22.77
N GLU A 370 -15.92 4.49 21.78
CA GLU A 370 -15.13 4.67 20.56
C GLU A 370 -15.65 5.84 19.74
N VAL A 371 -16.98 5.91 19.56
CA VAL A 371 -17.61 7.01 18.82
C VAL A 371 -17.41 8.33 19.55
N VAL A 372 -17.58 8.37 20.87
CA VAL A 372 -17.35 9.57 21.68
C VAL A 372 -15.93 10.10 21.52
N ARG A 373 -14.94 9.21 21.63
CA ARG A 373 -13.52 9.58 21.46
C ARG A 373 -13.21 10.00 20.04
N HIS A 374 -13.74 9.28 19.06
CA HIS A 374 -13.58 9.62 17.66
C HIS A 374 -14.03 11.06 17.39
N ARG A 375 -15.23 11.45 17.82
CA ARG A 375 -15.71 12.83 17.61
C ARG A 375 -14.80 13.87 18.27
N LEU A 376 -14.32 13.62 19.49
CA LEU A 376 -13.44 14.55 20.19
C LEU A 376 -12.05 14.62 19.56
N PHE A 377 -11.50 13.50 19.10
CA PHE A 377 -10.25 13.47 18.35
C PHE A 377 -10.39 14.18 17.01
N THR A 378 -11.49 13.99 16.28
CA THR A 378 -11.76 14.71 15.03
C THR A 378 -11.86 16.23 15.26
N LEU A 379 -12.55 16.67 16.32
CA LEU A 379 -12.60 18.10 16.68
C LEU A 379 -11.22 18.63 17.08
N ALA A 380 -10.45 17.85 17.84
CA ALA A 380 -9.09 18.20 18.23
C ALA A 380 -8.16 18.37 17.03
N THR A 381 -8.19 17.42 16.08
CA THR A 381 -7.44 17.49 14.81
C THR A 381 -7.89 18.67 13.96
N PHE A 382 -9.20 18.88 13.80
CA PHE A 382 -9.74 20.01 13.05
C PHE A 382 -9.29 21.36 13.65
N PHE A 383 -9.40 21.50 14.97
CA PHE A 383 -8.94 22.69 15.68
C PHE A 383 -7.44 22.91 15.49
N ILE A 384 -6.62 21.87 15.72
CA ILE A 384 -5.17 22.03 15.71
C ILE A 384 -4.60 22.24 14.31
N PHE A 385 -5.23 21.67 13.27
CA PHE A 385 -4.87 21.94 11.88
C PHE A 385 -5.06 23.41 11.55
N ASN A 386 -6.25 23.96 11.82
CA ASN A 386 -6.54 25.36 11.57
C ASN A 386 -5.66 26.28 12.42
N PHE A 387 -5.50 25.97 13.72
CA PHE A 387 -4.62 26.72 14.61
C PHE A 387 -3.18 26.74 14.12
N PHE A 388 -2.66 25.59 13.65
CA PHE A 388 -1.32 25.50 13.09
C PHE A 388 -1.15 26.44 11.88
N PHE A 389 -2.11 26.48 10.95
CA PHE A 389 -2.00 27.32 9.73
C PHE A 389 -2.35 28.80 9.93
N ILE A 390 -2.86 29.21 11.10
CA ILE A 390 -2.94 30.63 11.47
C ILE A 390 -1.53 31.23 11.60
N PHE A 391 -0.59 30.46 12.16
CA PHE A 391 0.77 30.92 12.45
C PHE A 391 1.81 30.31 11.49
N GLY A 392 1.71 29.00 11.23
CA GLY A 392 2.57 28.24 10.34
C GLY A 392 2.40 28.65 8.88
N GLY A 393 3.52 28.98 8.21
CA GLY A 393 3.53 29.44 6.83
C GLY A 393 3.05 30.88 6.60
N SER A 394 2.40 31.51 7.60
CA SER A 394 1.87 32.88 7.50
C SER A 394 2.93 33.92 7.07
N ASN A 395 4.18 33.75 7.51
CA ASN A 395 5.31 34.59 7.13
C ASN A 395 5.56 34.61 5.62
N LEU A 396 5.44 33.45 4.95
CA LEU A 396 5.61 33.33 3.51
C LEU A 396 4.36 33.80 2.75
N VAL A 397 3.17 33.54 3.32
CA VAL A 397 1.89 33.98 2.72
C VAL A 397 1.84 35.50 2.60
N ARG A 398 2.42 36.25 3.55
CA ARG A 398 2.52 37.73 3.47
C ARG A 398 3.29 38.23 2.24
N LEU A 399 4.21 37.41 1.71
CA LEU A 399 5.01 37.73 0.54
C LEU A 399 4.28 37.45 -0.78
N LEU A 400 3.20 36.67 -0.75
CA LEU A 400 2.42 36.35 -1.94
C LEU A 400 1.62 37.58 -2.44
N PRO A 401 1.24 37.63 -3.74
CA PRO A 401 0.28 38.61 -4.26
C PRO A 401 -1.02 38.66 -3.45
N ASN A 402 -1.67 39.83 -3.36
CA ASN A 402 -2.86 40.05 -2.52
C ASN A 402 -3.98 39.01 -2.74
N GLN A 403 -4.19 38.55 -3.96
CA GLN A 403 -5.17 37.49 -4.28
C GLN A 403 -4.85 36.18 -3.56
N LEU A 404 -3.58 35.76 -3.59
CA LEU A 404 -3.10 34.53 -2.98
C LEU A 404 -3.05 34.62 -1.44
N LYS A 405 -2.86 35.83 -0.87
CA LYS A 405 -2.92 36.06 0.59
C LYS A 405 -4.25 35.64 1.20
N TYR A 406 -5.36 36.00 0.56
CA TYR A 406 -6.70 35.65 1.02
C TYR A 406 -7.11 34.22 0.62
N LEU A 407 -6.59 33.72 -0.50
CA LEU A 407 -6.88 32.35 -0.95
C LEU A 407 -6.32 31.30 0.01
N PHE A 408 -5.09 31.48 0.53
CA PHE A 408 -4.44 30.50 1.39
C PHE A 408 -5.28 30.06 2.62
N PRO A 409 -5.75 30.96 3.51
CA PRO A 409 -6.57 30.55 4.65
C PRO A 409 -7.93 29.95 4.22
N VAL A 410 -8.50 30.40 3.10
CA VAL A 410 -9.73 29.83 2.54
C VAL A 410 -9.50 28.38 2.12
N VAL A 411 -8.40 28.08 1.41
CA VAL A 411 -8.06 26.71 1.00
C VAL A 411 -7.86 25.82 2.24
N MET A 412 -7.12 26.28 3.26
CA MET A 412 -6.93 25.49 4.49
C MET A 412 -8.25 25.23 5.23
N ALA A 413 -9.14 26.22 5.31
CA ALA A 413 -10.45 26.08 5.92
C ALA A 413 -11.36 25.12 5.12
N VAL A 414 -11.35 25.21 3.79
CA VAL A 414 -12.12 24.30 2.91
C VAL A 414 -11.58 22.87 3.02
N CYS A 415 -10.27 22.66 2.92
CA CYS A 415 -9.67 21.33 3.06
C CYS A 415 -10.00 20.70 4.43
N SER A 416 -9.80 21.43 5.52
CA SER A 416 -10.10 20.93 6.86
C SER A 416 -11.61 20.73 7.10
N GLY A 417 -12.46 21.57 6.51
CA GLY A 417 -13.91 21.44 6.57
C GLY A 417 -14.43 20.22 5.81
N LEU A 418 -13.92 19.97 4.59
CA LEU A 418 -14.21 18.75 3.83
C LEU A 418 -13.75 17.49 4.58
N TRP A 419 -12.56 17.56 5.20
CA TRP A 419 -12.05 16.45 5.99
C TRP A 419 -12.92 16.19 7.22
N LEU A 420 -13.34 17.25 7.92
CA LEU A 420 -14.26 17.14 9.05
C LEU A 420 -15.59 16.53 8.60
N TYR A 421 -16.19 17.01 7.51
CA TYR A 421 -17.44 16.48 6.97
C TYR A 421 -17.35 14.99 6.64
N ARG A 422 -16.28 14.55 5.97
CA ARG A 422 -16.06 13.14 5.60
C ARG A 422 -15.74 12.25 6.80
N THR A 423 -14.94 12.75 7.74
CA THR A 423 -14.48 11.98 8.90
C THR A 423 -15.56 11.89 9.97
N TRP A 424 -16.38 12.93 10.14
CA TRP A 424 -17.42 12.99 11.16
C TRP A 424 -18.29 11.72 11.20
N PRO A 425 -18.97 11.27 10.14
CA PRO A 425 -19.87 10.11 10.22
C PRO A 425 -19.19 8.76 10.51
N ARG A 426 -17.85 8.67 10.45
CA ARG A 426 -17.14 7.41 10.66
C ARG A 426 -17.37 6.84 12.05
N ASN A 427 -17.40 5.51 12.08
CA ASN A 427 -17.58 4.70 13.29
C ASN A 427 -17.07 3.28 12.98
N PRO A 428 -16.72 2.49 14.01
CA PRO A 428 -16.11 1.17 13.81
C PRO A 428 -17.06 0.18 13.12
N TYR A 429 -18.36 0.32 13.35
CA TYR A 429 -19.40 -0.48 12.69
C TYR A 429 -19.44 -0.25 11.18
N LEU A 430 -19.35 1.00 10.72
CA LEU A 430 -19.32 1.33 9.30
C LEU A 430 -18.08 0.74 8.63
N TYR A 431 -16.93 0.81 9.28
CA TYR A 431 -15.69 0.18 8.81
C TYR A 431 -15.85 -1.35 8.68
N GLN A 432 -16.38 -2.03 9.70
CA GLN A 432 -16.63 -3.48 9.65
C GLN A 432 -17.60 -3.84 8.53
N ARG A 433 -18.69 -3.09 8.40
CA ARG A 433 -19.71 -3.30 7.37
C ARG A 433 -19.15 -3.17 5.96
N GLU A 434 -18.33 -2.15 5.71
CA GLU A 434 -17.62 -1.94 4.44
C GLU A 434 -16.68 -3.12 4.14
N SER A 435 -15.92 -3.58 5.14
CA SER A 435 -14.98 -4.69 5.00
C SER A 435 -15.70 -6.01 4.68
N LEU A 436 -16.82 -6.29 5.34
CA LEU A 436 -17.63 -7.49 5.09
C LEU A 436 -18.36 -7.43 3.75
N ALA A 437 -18.82 -6.25 3.32
CA ALA A 437 -19.45 -6.08 2.02
C ALA A 437 -18.48 -6.38 0.88
N SER A 438 -17.22 -5.94 1.00
CA SER A 438 -16.16 -6.28 0.02
C SER A 438 -15.96 -7.79 -0.10
N ARG A 439 -15.85 -8.51 1.04
CA ARG A 439 -15.77 -9.99 1.03
C ARG A 439 -17.04 -10.64 0.47
N LEU A 440 -18.21 -10.12 0.81
CA LEU A 440 -19.47 -10.63 0.30
C LEU A 440 -19.56 -10.45 -1.22
N ARG A 441 -19.16 -9.30 -1.76
CA ARG A 441 -19.11 -9.05 -3.20
C ARG A 441 -18.22 -10.08 -3.91
N LYS A 442 -17.04 -10.36 -3.35
CA LYS A 442 -16.13 -11.41 -3.83
C LYS A 442 -16.75 -12.82 -3.79
N GLN A 443 -17.60 -13.13 -2.82
CA GLN A 443 -18.31 -14.41 -2.79
C GLN A 443 -19.47 -14.46 -3.78
N LEU A 444 -20.16 -13.34 -3.98
CA LEU A 444 -21.23 -13.22 -4.97
C LEU A 444 -20.70 -13.38 -6.40
N SER A 445 -19.52 -12.82 -6.73
CA SER A 445 -18.90 -13.01 -8.05
C SER A 445 -18.52 -14.47 -8.33
N LYS A 446 -18.21 -15.26 -7.30
CA LYS A 446 -17.93 -16.71 -7.43
C LYS A 446 -19.19 -17.55 -7.61
N LEU A 447 -20.37 -17.00 -7.32
CA LEU A 447 -21.64 -17.67 -7.52
C LEU A 447 -22.14 -17.22 -8.90
N ASN A 448 -22.06 -18.11 -9.90
CA ASN A 448 -22.54 -17.87 -11.29
C ASN A 448 -24.03 -17.49 -11.33
N LEU A 449 -24.35 -16.27 -10.95
CA LEU A 449 -25.67 -15.69 -10.85
C LEU A 449 -25.83 -14.72 -12.02
N ASN A 450 -27.03 -14.65 -12.61
CA ASN A 450 -27.33 -13.67 -13.66
C ASN A 450 -27.55 -12.29 -13.05
N ILE A 451 -26.45 -11.65 -12.62
CA ILE A 451 -26.48 -10.39 -11.89
C ILE A 451 -26.67 -9.20 -12.85
N GLY A 452 -26.17 -9.30 -14.09
CA GLY A 452 -26.24 -8.23 -15.09
C GLY A 452 -27.68 -7.77 -15.42
N GLN A 453 -28.67 -8.67 -15.30
CA GLN A 453 -30.08 -8.35 -15.52
C GLN A 453 -30.65 -7.39 -14.45
N PHE A 454 -30.05 -7.35 -13.26
CA PHE A 454 -30.52 -6.55 -12.11
C PHE A 454 -29.69 -5.30 -11.85
N LEU A 455 -28.59 -5.12 -12.58
CA LEU A 455 -27.64 -4.04 -12.37
C LEU A 455 -27.62 -3.02 -13.52
N ASP A 456 -28.56 -3.08 -14.47
CA ASP A 456 -28.63 -2.16 -15.61
C ASP A 456 -27.26 -2.01 -16.32
N ASN A 457 -26.58 -3.13 -16.59
CA ASN A 457 -25.22 -3.22 -17.16
C ASN A 457 -24.06 -2.71 -16.26
N ARG A 458 -24.30 -2.37 -14.98
CA ARG A 458 -23.22 -2.13 -14.01
C ARG A 458 -22.59 -3.44 -13.55
N SER A 459 -21.30 -3.41 -13.24
CA SER A 459 -20.60 -4.54 -12.62
C SER A 459 -20.89 -4.61 -11.12
N LEU A 460 -20.62 -5.77 -10.50
CA LEU A 460 -20.67 -5.91 -9.04
C LEU A 460 -19.73 -4.92 -8.33
N ASP A 461 -18.61 -4.59 -8.97
CA ASP A 461 -17.53 -3.76 -8.41
C ASP A 461 -17.95 -2.29 -8.31
N ASP A 462 -18.90 -1.87 -9.14
CA ASP A 462 -19.47 -0.52 -9.14
C ASP A 462 -20.49 -0.29 -8.02
N LEU A 463 -20.88 -1.33 -7.28
CA LEU A 463 -21.92 -1.25 -6.26
C LEU A 463 -21.41 -0.64 -4.97
N ASN A 464 -22.19 0.30 -4.41
CA ASN A 464 -21.99 0.77 -3.06
C ASN A 464 -22.27 -0.34 -2.02
N VAL A 465 -21.74 -0.18 -0.83
CA VAL A 465 -21.87 -1.15 0.28
C VAL A 465 -23.34 -1.48 0.58
N ASP A 466 -24.19 -0.46 0.61
CA ASP A 466 -25.63 -0.63 0.80
C ASP A 466 -26.27 -1.40 -0.35
N GLU A 467 -25.88 -1.10 -1.60
CA GLU A 467 -26.36 -1.80 -2.79
C GLU A 467 -25.96 -3.28 -2.75
N VAL A 468 -24.76 -3.63 -2.28
CA VAL A 468 -24.31 -5.02 -2.14
C VAL A 468 -25.19 -5.82 -1.16
N TYR A 469 -25.51 -5.26 0.02
CA TYR A 469 -26.39 -5.93 0.98
C TYR A 469 -27.84 -6.01 0.50
N VAL A 470 -28.33 -4.96 -0.16
CA VAL A 470 -29.68 -4.96 -0.76
C VAL A 470 -29.77 -5.99 -1.87
N LEU A 471 -28.76 -6.06 -2.74
CA LEU A 471 -28.65 -7.07 -3.79
C LEU A 471 -28.68 -8.47 -3.17
N ALA A 472 -27.85 -8.73 -2.16
CA ALA A 472 -27.82 -10.01 -1.45
C ALA A 472 -29.16 -10.39 -0.78
N LYS A 473 -30.08 -9.44 -0.55
CA LYS A 473 -31.43 -9.73 -0.02
C LYS A 473 -32.46 -10.00 -1.11
N ILE A 474 -32.34 -9.34 -2.26
CA ILE A 474 -33.38 -9.27 -3.28
C ILE A 474 -33.08 -10.19 -4.47
N LEU A 475 -31.82 -10.60 -4.66
CA LEU A 475 -31.37 -11.30 -5.86
C LEU A 475 -32.15 -12.61 -6.09
N PRO A 476 -32.91 -12.74 -7.18
CA PRO A 476 -33.66 -13.95 -7.47
C PRO A 476 -32.71 -15.10 -7.77
N GLY A 477 -33.00 -16.27 -7.21
CA GLY A 477 -32.11 -17.43 -7.28
C GLY A 477 -30.96 -17.41 -6.25
N PHE A 478 -30.85 -16.40 -5.39
CA PHE A 478 -30.02 -16.45 -4.18
C PHE A 478 -30.80 -17.08 -3.02
N ASP A 479 -31.05 -18.38 -3.20
CA ASP A 479 -31.76 -19.21 -2.23
C ASP A 479 -31.01 -19.30 -0.88
N LYS A 480 -31.65 -19.96 0.08
CA LYS A 480 -31.09 -20.15 1.42
C LYS A 480 -29.73 -20.88 1.38
N GLU A 481 -29.56 -21.83 0.46
CA GLU A 481 -28.34 -22.61 0.33
C GLU A 481 -27.16 -21.75 -0.17
N LYS A 482 -27.38 -20.95 -1.22
CA LYS A 482 -26.37 -20.01 -1.75
C LYS A 482 -26.03 -18.92 -0.75
N ARG A 483 -27.01 -18.44 0.04
CA ARG A 483 -26.76 -17.51 1.16
C ARG A 483 -25.83 -18.11 2.20
N LEU A 484 -26.10 -19.33 2.64
CA LEU A 484 -25.24 -20.03 3.60
C LEU A 484 -23.85 -20.29 3.00
N LYS A 485 -23.76 -20.63 1.71
CA LYS A 485 -22.49 -20.81 1.01
C LYS A 485 -21.68 -19.52 0.91
N ALA A 486 -22.30 -18.40 0.56
CA ALA A 486 -21.65 -17.09 0.52
C ALA A 486 -21.18 -16.67 1.92
N TYR A 487 -22.04 -16.85 2.92
CA TYR A 487 -21.71 -16.56 4.32
C TYR A 487 -20.57 -17.42 4.84
N LYS A 488 -20.59 -18.73 4.58
CA LYS A 488 -19.49 -19.65 4.89
C LYS A 488 -18.19 -19.19 4.22
N GLY A 489 -18.25 -18.76 2.96
CA GLY A 489 -17.11 -18.20 2.24
C GLY A 489 -16.53 -16.95 2.91
N VAL A 490 -17.38 -16.00 3.30
CA VAL A 490 -16.93 -14.77 4.00
C VAL A 490 -16.40 -15.06 5.40
N LEU A 491 -17.04 -15.95 6.14
CA LEU A 491 -16.60 -16.39 7.47
C LEU A 491 -15.23 -17.08 7.36
N LYS A 492 -15.08 -18.01 6.40
CA LYS A 492 -13.81 -18.67 6.12
C LYS A 492 -12.72 -17.66 5.80
N GLU A 493 -12.93 -16.74 4.85
CA GLU A 493 -11.94 -15.72 4.50
C GLU A 493 -11.60 -14.81 5.69
N SER A 494 -12.59 -14.39 6.48
CA SER A 494 -12.37 -13.51 7.65
C SER A 494 -11.54 -14.17 8.76
N ILE A 495 -11.76 -15.47 9.00
CA ILE A 495 -10.98 -16.26 9.97
C ILE A 495 -9.60 -16.60 9.37
N THR A 496 -9.52 -17.01 8.09
CA THR A 496 -8.24 -17.32 7.42
C THR A 496 -7.30 -16.12 7.42
N GLU A 497 -7.80 -14.94 7.02
CA GLU A 497 -7.04 -13.69 7.02
C GLU A 497 -6.77 -13.18 8.46
N ARG A 498 -7.35 -13.81 9.49
CA ARG A 498 -7.25 -13.39 10.91
C ARG A 498 -7.68 -11.93 11.13
N TYR A 499 -8.75 -11.52 10.44
CA TYR A 499 -9.48 -10.30 10.80
C TYR A 499 -10.38 -10.51 12.01
N VAL A 500 -10.75 -11.76 12.27
CA VAL A 500 -11.73 -12.16 13.25
C VAL A 500 -11.27 -13.47 13.90
N ASP A 501 -11.23 -13.52 15.23
CA ASP A 501 -11.01 -14.78 15.95
C ASP A 501 -12.33 -15.55 16.07
N SER A 502 -12.28 -16.87 16.23
CA SER A 502 -13.50 -17.69 16.40
C SER A 502 -14.38 -17.20 17.55
N GLU A 503 -13.77 -16.79 18.67
CA GLU A 503 -14.46 -16.26 19.85
C GLU A 503 -15.05 -14.85 19.65
N SER A 504 -14.36 -13.96 18.91
CA SER A 504 -14.79 -12.58 18.65
C SER A 504 -15.62 -12.42 17.38
N SER A 505 -15.78 -13.51 16.61
CA SER A 505 -16.52 -13.55 15.35
C SER A 505 -17.99 -13.24 15.48
N LEU A 506 -18.56 -13.55 16.64
CA LEU A 506 -19.98 -13.44 16.84
C LEU A 506 -20.43 -11.98 16.80
N ASP A 507 -19.72 -11.08 17.47
CA ASP A 507 -20.04 -9.64 17.49
C ASP A 507 -19.76 -8.98 16.13
N ILE A 508 -18.63 -9.32 15.51
CA ILE A 508 -18.20 -8.71 14.24
C ILE A 508 -19.11 -9.14 13.08
N LEU A 509 -19.59 -10.39 13.08
CA LEU A 509 -20.42 -10.94 12.01
C LEU A 509 -21.92 -10.91 12.32
N LEU A 510 -22.32 -10.48 13.52
CA LEU A 510 -23.72 -10.38 13.93
C LEU A 510 -24.53 -9.61 12.89
N GLN A 511 -24.01 -8.46 12.45
CA GLN A 511 -24.71 -7.64 11.48
C GLN A 511 -24.88 -8.36 10.15
N MET A 512 -23.82 -8.97 9.60
CA MET A 512 -23.90 -9.68 8.34
C MET A 512 -24.91 -10.85 8.40
N ARG A 513 -24.96 -11.54 9.54
CA ARG A 513 -25.97 -12.58 9.78
C ARG A 513 -27.38 -12.02 9.73
N LEU A 514 -27.63 -10.87 10.38
CA LEU A 514 -28.94 -10.20 10.34
C LEU A 514 -29.29 -9.75 8.91
N GLU A 515 -28.33 -9.20 8.17
CA GLU A 515 -28.53 -8.74 6.79
C GLU A 515 -28.84 -9.91 5.83
N LEU A 516 -28.14 -11.04 5.98
CA LEU A 516 -28.37 -12.25 5.16
C LEU A 516 -29.51 -13.14 5.69
N ASN A 517 -30.13 -12.75 6.81
CA ASN A 517 -31.21 -13.46 7.48
C ASN A 517 -30.78 -14.88 7.91
N ILE A 518 -29.60 -14.99 8.51
CA ILE A 518 -28.97 -16.22 8.99
C ILE A 518 -29.16 -16.35 10.51
N THR A 519 -29.76 -17.45 10.92
CA THR A 519 -30.05 -17.75 12.33
C THR A 519 -28.78 -18.11 13.11
N GLU A 520 -28.85 -18.10 14.45
CA GLU A 520 -27.73 -18.52 15.28
C GLU A 520 -27.40 -20.01 15.12
N GLU A 521 -28.42 -20.84 14.94
CA GLU A 521 -28.23 -22.26 14.71
C GLU A 521 -27.51 -22.52 13.38
N GLU A 522 -27.90 -21.82 12.31
CA GLU A 522 -27.23 -21.93 11.01
C GLU A 522 -25.77 -21.45 11.07
N HIS A 523 -25.51 -20.36 11.79
CA HIS A 523 -24.14 -19.90 12.00
C HIS A 523 -23.29 -20.94 12.73
N ARG A 524 -23.83 -21.56 13.79
CA ARG A 524 -23.14 -22.65 14.52
C ARG A 524 -22.90 -23.85 13.62
N LEU A 525 -23.88 -24.23 12.80
CA LEU A 525 -23.71 -25.30 11.81
C LEU A 525 -22.58 -24.99 10.83
N VAL A 526 -22.53 -23.77 10.29
CA VAL A 526 -21.45 -23.34 9.39
C VAL A 526 -20.09 -23.38 10.10
N LEU A 527 -20.01 -22.96 11.36
CA LEU A 527 -18.78 -23.07 12.15
C LEU A 527 -18.36 -24.53 12.33
N THR A 528 -19.28 -25.42 12.71
CA THR A 528 -18.96 -26.85 12.85
C THR A 528 -18.54 -27.47 11.51
N GLU A 529 -19.13 -27.04 10.40
CA GLU A 529 -18.75 -27.51 9.07
C GLU A 529 -17.33 -27.02 8.71
N LEU A 530 -16.99 -25.77 9.04
CA LEU A 530 -15.65 -25.24 8.86
C LEU A 530 -14.62 -25.92 9.78
N GLU A 531 -14.98 -26.24 11.02
CA GLU A 531 -14.14 -27.03 11.94
C GLU A 531 -13.86 -28.42 11.40
N VAL A 532 -14.83 -29.06 10.74
CA VAL A 532 -14.66 -30.37 10.10
C VAL A 532 -13.82 -30.25 8.82
N GLU A 533 -14.04 -29.22 8.00
CA GLU A 533 -13.26 -28.99 6.77
C GLU A 533 -11.80 -28.64 7.05
N ASP A 534 -11.56 -27.78 8.06
CA ASP A 534 -10.24 -27.29 8.43
C ASP A 534 -10.16 -27.11 9.97
N PRO A 535 -9.79 -28.17 10.70
CA PRO A 535 -9.69 -28.14 12.16
C PRO A 535 -8.69 -27.11 12.71
N ILE A 536 -7.77 -26.63 11.86
CA ILE A 536 -6.71 -25.70 12.25
C ILE A 536 -7.23 -24.26 12.19
N LEU A 537 -8.19 -23.99 11.30
CA LEU A 537 -8.77 -22.65 11.11
C LEU A 537 -9.41 -22.10 12.38
N VAL A 538 -10.03 -22.97 13.18
CA VAL A 538 -10.84 -22.58 14.36
C VAL A 538 -10.07 -22.82 15.67
N ASN A 539 -8.81 -23.26 15.59
CA ASN A 539 -8.03 -23.63 16.77
C ASN A 539 -7.67 -22.40 17.64
N PRO A 540 -8.21 -22.29 18.88
CA PRO A 540 -8.00 -21.12 19.75
C PRO A 540 -6.58 -21.00 20.32
N SER A 541 -5.74 -22.05 20.19
CA SER A 541 -4.38 -22.05 20.73
C SER A 541 -3.36 -21.23 19.91
N LYS A 542 -3.70 -20.85 18.67
CA LYS A 542 -2.83 -20.05 17.78
C LYS A 542 -3.32 -18.60 17.66
N LYS A 543 -2.94 -17.75 18.61
CA LYS A 543 -3.16 -16.29 18.56
C LYS A 543 -2.09 -15.61 17.68
N ASN A 544 -2.16 -15.82 16.37
CA ASN A 544 -1.32 -15.07 15.42
C ASN A 544 -2.12 -13.89 14.89
N ASN A 545 -1.49 -12.72 14.76
CA ASN A 545 -2.17 -11.52 14.28
C ASN A 545 -2.25 -11.49 12.73
N HIS A 546 -3.07 -10.59 12.17
CA HIS A 546 -3.24 -10.43 10.72
C HIS A 546 -1.92 -10.17 9.98
N GLU A 547 -1.03 -9.34 10.53
CA GLU A 547 0.27 -9.04 9.92
C GLU A 547 1.16 -10.28 9.77
N GLU A 548 1.04 -11.20 10.73
CA GLU A 548 1.79 -12.44 10.74
C GLU A 548 1.27 -13.40 9.65
N TRP A 549 -0.05 -13.48 9.49
CA TRP A 549 -0.65 -14.21 8.37
C TRP A 549 -0.19 -13.64 7.03
N LEU A 550 -0.24 -12.32 6.86
CA LEU A 550 0.15 -11.64 5.62
C LEU A 550 1.64 -11.89 5.28
N ARG A 551 2.51 -11.88 6.29
CA ARG A 551 3.93 -12.23 6.17
C ARG A 551 4.12 -13.65 5.66
N GLN A 552 3.45 -14.62 6.27
CA GLN A 552 3.52 -16.03 5.90
C GLN A 552 2.99 -16.27 4.47
N GLU A 553 1.88 -15.63 4.12
CA GLU A 553 1.27 -15.71 2.79
C GLU A 553 2.14 -15.06 1.71
N SER A 554 2.79 -13.94 2.02
CA SER A 554 3.73 -13.26 1.11
C SER A 554 4.99 -14.09 0.89
N TYR A 555 5.56 -14.67 1.95
CA TYR A 555 6.67 -15.61 1.86
C TYR A 555 6.32 -16.82 1.00
N ARG A 556 5.15 -17.42 1.25
CA ARG A 556 4.64 -18.57 0.50
C ARG A 556 4.61 -18.27 -0.99
N GLN A 557 4.04 -17.12 -1.37
CA GLN A 557 3.97 -16.72 -2.75
C GLN A 557 5.36 -16.51 -3.35
N ALA A 558 6.24 -15.74 -2.70
CA ALA A 558 7.60 -15.49 -3.21
C ALA A 558 8.40 -16.79 -3.40
N LEU A 559 8.29 -17.73 -2.44
CA LEU A 559 8.93 -19.03 -2.53
C LEU A 559 8.38 -19.87 -3.69
N LEU A 560 7.06 -19.89 -3.87
CA LEU A 560 6.43 -20.63 -4.97
C LEU A 560 6.83 -20.02 -6.32
N ASP A 561 6.82 -18.69 -6.44
CA ASP A 561 7.20 -18.00 -7.67
C ASP A 561 8.65 -18.35 -8.04
N THR A 562 9.59 -18.33 -7.09
CA THR A 562 11.00 -18.73 -7.32
C THR A 562 11.14 -20.21 -7.71
N VAL A 563 10.41 -21.12 -7.05
CA VAL A 563 10.48 -22.55 -7.36
C VAL A 563 9.85 -22.86 -8.73
N ILE A 564 8.79 -22.14 -9.10
CA ILE A 564 8.15 -22.27 -10.40
C ILE A 564 9.05 -21.71 -11.50
N GLU A 565 9.63 -20.51 -11.33
CA GLU A 565 10.59 -19.92 -12.29
C GLU A 565 11.78 -20.89 -12.52
N SER A 566 12.33 -21.45 -11.44
CA SER A 566 13.39 -22.47 -11.50
C SER A 566 12.99 -23.71 -12.31
N SER A 567 11.75 -24.17 -12.16
CA SER A 567 11.26 -25.34 -12.89
C SER A 567 11.10 -25.10 -14.39
N GLN A 568 10.88 -23.85 -14.81
CA GLN A 568 10.85 -23.49 -16.23
C GLN A 568 12.25 -23.58 -16.83
N GLU A 569 13.27 -23.14 -16.09
CA GLU A 569 14.68 -23.23 -16.51
C GLU A 569 15.22 -24.68 -16.48
N HIS A 570 14.69 -25.54 -15.59
CA HIS A 570 15.15 -26.92 -15.39
C HIS A 570 14.02 -27.98 -15.35
N PRO A 571 13.34 -28.26 -16.47
CA PRO A 571 12.17 -29.17 -16.52
C PRO A 571 12.51 -30.62 -16.12
N SER A 572 13.72 -31.09 -16.46
CA SER A 572 14.17 -32.47 -16.22
C SER A 572 14.27 -32.88 -14.74
N GLN A 573 14.31 -31.91 -13.82
CA GLN A 573 14.51 -32.16 -12.40
C GLN A 573 13.21 -32.50 -11.65
N GLY A 574 12.03 -32.39 -12.28
CA GLY A 574 10.76 -32.79 -11.66
C GLY A 574 10.41 -32.00 -10.38
N ILE A 575 11.02 -30.82 -10.18
CA ILE A 575 10.97 -30.04 -8.94
C ILE A 575 9.54 -29.78 -8.48
N ILE A 576 8.66 -29.37 -9.39
CA ILE A 576 7.27 -29.07 -9.05
C ILE A 576 6.51 -30.32 -8.60
N ILE A 577 6.82 -31.47 -9.19
CA ILE A 577 6.12 -32.73 -8.90
C ILE A 577 6.50 -33.22 -7.51
N ASP A 578 7.77 -33.10 -7.16
CA ASP A 578 8.25 -33.38 -5.82
C ASP A 578 7.66 -32.42 -4.79
N LEU A 579 7.56 -31.12 -5.12
CA LEU A 579 6.88 -30.14 -4.27
C LEU A 579 5.39 -30.49 -4.08
N PHE A 580 4.70 -30.90 -5.14
CA PHE A 580 3.31 -31.34 -5.09
C PHE A 580 3.14 -32.60 -4.22
N ASP A 581 4.05 -33.57 -4.32
CA ASP A 581 4.01 -34.78 -3.51
C ASP A 581 4.31 -34.50 -2.02
N ILE A 582 5.13 -33.49 -1.71
CA ILE A 582 5.34 -33.01 -0.33
C ILE A 582 4.07 -32.33 0.20
N ILE A 583 3.46 -31.44 -0.58
CA ILE A 583 2.24 -30.70 -0.17
C ILE A 583 1.05 -31.64 0.03
N THR A 584 0.92 -32.68 -0.81
CA THR A 584 -0.14 -33.69 -0.68
C THR A 584 0.15 -34.76 0.38
N GLY A 585 1.29 -34.67 1.07
CA GLY A 585 1.68 -35.58 2.14
C GLY A 585 2.15 -36.96 1.67
N LYS A 586 2.40 -37.14 0.38
CA LYS A 586 2.98 -38.38 -0.19
C LYS A 586 4.46 -38.51 0.14
N LYS A 587 5.17 -37.38 0.25
CA LYS A 587 6.55 -37.30 0.73
C LYS A 587 6.60 -36.56 2.08
N PRO A 588 7.49 -36.95 3.02
CA PRO A 588 7.67 -36.22 4.26
C PRO A 588 8.27 -34.83 3.99
N PHE A 589 8.02 -33.87 4.90
CA PHE A 589 8.60 -32.52 4.80
C PHE A 589 10.14 -32.52 4.75
N GLU A 590 10.80 -33.56 5.26
CA GLU A 590 12.26 -33.70 5.19
C GLU A 590 12.77 -33.69 3.75
N SER A 591 12.01 -34.25 2.80
CA SER A 591 12.30 -34.22 1.36
C SER A 591 12.21 -32.82 0.75
N PHE A 592 11.54 -31.86 1.41
CA PHE A 592 11.53 -30.47 0.96
C PHE A 592 12.92 -29.84 1.02
N ASN A 593 13.70 -30.15 2.06
CA ASN A 593 15.06 -29.64 2.16
C ASN A 593 15.97 -30.28 1.11
N GLU A 594 15.70 -31.50 0.67
CA GLU A 594 16.44 -32.17 -0.41
C GLU A 594 16.12 -31.50 -1.76
N LEU A 595 14.84 -31.24 -2.03
CA LEU A 595 14.38 -30.50 -3.20
C LEU A 595 15.01 -29.10 -3.28
N ILE A 596 15.02 -28.34 -2.18
CA ILE A 596 15.67 -27.02 -2.19
C ILE A 596 17.18 -27.13 -2.44
N ASN A 597 17.85 -28.20 -2.00
CA ASN A 597 19.28 -28.39 -2.27
C ASN A 597 19.56 -28.91 -3.70
N SER A 598 18.56 -29.42 -4.42
CA SER A 598 18.73 -29.81 -5.83
C SER A 598 18.68 -28.61 -6.78
N LEU A 599 18.18 -27.47 -6.31
CA LEU A 599 18.20 -26.21 -7.06
C LEU A 599 19.63 -25.75 -7.34
N SER A 600 19.80 -24.93 -8.37
CA SER A 600 21.08 -24.30 -8.70
C SER A 600 21.60 -23.43 -7.53
N THR A 601 22.89 -23.15 -7.53
CA THR A 601 23.51 -22.33 -6.47
C THR A 601 22.92 -20.92 -6.39
N LYS A 602 22.50 -20.34 -7.51
CA LYS A 602 21.87 -19.01 -7.60
C LYS A 602 20.44 -19.03 -7.03
N GLU A 603 19.66 -20.05 -7.33
CA GLU A 603 18.29 -20.22 -6.81
C GLU A 603 18.30 -20.54 -5.33
N LEU A 604 19.21 -21.41 -4.87
CA LEU A 604 19.39 -21.70 -3.46
C LEU A 604 19.75 -20.44 -2.67
N GLN A 605 20.61 -19.56 -3.22
CA GLN A 605 20.89 -18.25 -2.64
C GLN A 605 19.63 -17.38 -2.58
N THR A 606 18.79 -17.41 -3.61
CA THR A 606 17.54 -16.65 -3.67
C THR A 606 16.52 -17.16 -2.64
N VAL A 607 16.32 -18.47 -2.52
CA VAL A 607 15.46 -19.09 -1.50
C VAL A 607 15.95 -18.76 -0.09
N ASN A 608 17.26 -18.80 0.15
CA ASN A 608 17.81 -18.41 1.44
C ASN A 608 17.62 -16.92 1.71
N ALA A 609 17.80 -16.05 0.70
CA ALA A 609 17.53 -14.62 0.83
C ALA A 609 16.06 -14.35 1.17
N ILE A 610 15.11 -15.07 0.55
CA ILE A 610 13.68 -14.97 0.85
C ILE A 610 13.39 -15.42 2.30
N ARG A 611 13.96 -16.54 2.76
CA ARG A 611 13.82 -16.99 4.17
C ARG A 611 14.31 -15.93 5.16
N GLU A 612 15.46 -15.33 4.88
CA GLU A 612 16.04 -14.27 5.72
C GLU A 612 15.17 -13.01 5.68
N GLU A 613 14.75 -12.58 4.49
CA GLU A 613 13.95 -11.38 4.27
C GLU A 613 12.63 -11.40 5.05
N TYR A 614 11.88 -12.50 4.99
CA TYR A 614 10.62 -12.65 5.71
C TYR A 614 10.79 -13.13 7.16
N ALA A 615 12.04 -13.43 7.58
CA ALA A 615 12.39 -13.95 8.90
C ALA A 615 11.59 -15.20 9.30
N ILE A 616 11.50 -16.18 8.39
CA ILE A 616 10.68 -17.40 8.57
C ILE A 616 11.47 -18.47 9.35
N THR A 617 10.85 -18.99 10.41
CA THR A 617 11.44 -20.09 11.19
C THR A 617 11.22 -21.45 10.52
N PRO A 618 12.04 -22.50 10.82
CA PRO A 618 11.82 -23.83 10.25
C PRO A 618 10.46 -24.46 10.59
N GLN A 619 9.92 -24.13 11.77
CA GLN A 619 8.58 -24.57 12.19
C GLN A 619 7.50 -23.86 11.37
N GLU A 620 7.63 -22.55 11.19
CA GLU A 620 6.73 -21.77 10.32
C GLU A 620 6.80 -22.25 8.88
N GLU A 621 8.00 -22.48 8.32
CA GLU A 621 8.18 -22.99 6.96
C GLU A 621 7.51 -24.35 6.78
N LYS A 622 7.68 -25.26 7.73
CA LYS A 622 6.98 -26.55 7.73
C LYS A 622 5.47 -26.35 7.70
N GLU A 623 4.93 -25.54 8.62
CA GLU A 623 3.49 -25.25 8.67
C GLU A 623 2.99 -24.66 7.35
N ILE A 624 3.69 -23.64 6.81
CA ILE A 624 3.32 -22.96 5.56
C ILE A 624 3.24 -23.96 4.41
N ILE A 625 4.24 -24.84 4.25
CA ILE A 625 4.28 -25.82 3.14
C ILE A 625 3.24 -26.93 3.33
N THR A 626 3.10 -27.47 4.54
CA THR A 626 2.16 -28.58 4.79
C THR A 626 0.69 -28.15 4.72
N HIS A 627 0.41 -26.85 4.85
CA HIS A 627 -0.96 -26.31 4.79
C HIS A 627 -1.28 -25.64 3.45
N ILE A 628 -0.44 -25.81 2.42
CA ILE A 628 -0.76 -25.33 1.08
C ILE A 628 -1.95 -26.13 0.55
N ASN A 629 -3.01 -25.42 0.13
CA ASN A 629 -4.10 -26.05 -0.59
C ASN A 629 -3.57 -26.58 -1.93
N PRO A 630 -3.62 -27.90 -2.22
CA PRO A 630 -3.08 -28.48 -3.45
C PRO A 630 -3.65 -27.86 -4.73
N ARG A 631 -4.89 -27.35 -4.68
CA ARG A 631 -5.51 -26.64 -5.83
C ARG A 631 -4.82 -25.32 -6.16
N GLN A 632 -4.29 -24.63 -5.16
CA GLN A 632 -3.68 -23.32 -5.32
C GLN A 632 -2.31 -23.42 -5.98
N LEU A 633 -1.54 -24.48 -5.68
CA LEU A 633 -0.31 -24.81 -6.38
C LEU A 633 -0.59 -25.10 -7.86
N TRP A 634 -1.63 -25.88 -8.15
CA TRP A 634 -2.05 -26.19 -9.51
C TRP A 634 -2.45 -24.96 -10.31
N HIS A 635 -3.16 -24.00 -9.72
CA HIS A 635 -3.52 -22.76 -10.41
C HIS A 635 -2.28 -21.94 -10.78
N SER A 636 -1.28 -21.87 -9.91
CA SER A 636 0.00 -21.21 -10.23
C SER A 636 0.75 -21.98 -11.33
N MET A 637 0.86 -23.30 -11.23
CA MET A 637 1.51 -24.13 -12.25
C MET A 637 0.84 -24.00 -13.62
N ALA A 638 -0.49 -24.15 -13.68
CA ALA A 638 -1.22 -24.18 -14.93
C ALA A 638 -1.33 -22.80 -15.60
N TYR A 639 -1.22 -21.71 -14.83
CA TYR A 639 -1.05 -20.35 -15.35
C TYR A 639 0.36 -20.13 -15.92
N THR A 640 1.38 -20.61 -15.22
CA THR A 640 2.79 -20.46 -15.64
C THR A 640 3.18 -21.33 -16.84
N PHE A 641 2.42 -22.39 -17.14
CA PHE A 641 2.57 -23.19 -18.36
C PHE A 641 1.61 -22.79 -19.49
N SER A 642 0.88 -21.67 -19.36
CA SER A 642 -0.08 -21.11 -20.35
C SER A 642 -1.18 -22.07 -20.86
N VAL A 643 -1.23 -23.31 -20.37
CA VAL A 643 -2.22 -24.34 -20.72
C VAL A 643 -3.65 -23.85 -20.52
N ILE A 644 -3.88 -23.06 -19.47
CA ILE A 644 -5.21 -22.51 -19.18
C ILE A 644 -5.57 -21.43 -20.19
N GLU A 645 -4.67 -20.51 -20.50
CA GLU A 645 -4.94 -19.39 -21.42
C GLU A 645 -5.23 -19.92 -22.83
N TYR A 646 -4.51 -20.96 -23.25
CA TYR A 646 -4.76 -21.69 -24.49
C TYR A 646 -6.13 -22.40 -24.49
N LEU A 647 -6.45 -23.13 -23.42
CA LEU A 647 -7.74 -23.83 -23.29
C LEU A 647 -8.91 -22.84 -23.16
N ASP A 648 -8.72 -21.70 -22.50
CA ASP A 648 -9.70 -20.63 -22.38
C ASP A 648 -9.87 -19.91 -23.73
N ALA A 649 -8.81 -19.65 -24.50
CA ALA A 649 -8.89 -19.07 -25.85
C ALA A 649 -9.68 -19.98 -26.82
N ILE A 650 -9.41 -21.29 -26.80
CA ILE A 650 -10.21 -22.27 -27.55
C ILE A 650 -11.66 -22.30 -27.03
N ALA A 651 -11.83 -22.26 -25.70
CA ALA A 651 -13.15 -22.19 -25.06
C ALA A 651 -13.84 -20.83 -25.25
N GLU A 652 -13.24 -19.86 -25.92
CA GLU A 652 -13.85 -18.61 -26.36
C GLU A 652 -13.99 -18.53 -27.88
N GLY A 653 -13.60 -19.58 -28.61
CA GLY A 653 -13.67 -19.65 -30.07
C GLY A 653 -12.55 -18.91 -30.81
N ARG A 654 -11.50 -18.47 -30.10
CA ARG A 654 -10.31 -17.85 -30.70
C ARG A 654 -9.37 -18.95 -31.19
N THR A 655 -8.93 -18.87 -32.45
CA THR A 655 -7.92 -19.79 -32.99
C THR A 655 -6.52 -19.35 -32.57
N PRO A 656 -5.76 -20.17 -31.82
CA PRO A 656 -4.40 -19.82 -31.45
C PRO A 656 -3.49 -19.88 -32.70
N ILE A 657 -2.71 -18.80 -32.87
CA ILE A 657 -1.88 -18.53 -34.04
C ILE A 657 -0.91 -19.69 -34.30
N SER A 658 -0.85 -20.15 -35.54
CA SER A 658 0.03 -21.23 -35.98
C SER A 658 1.48 -20.76 -36.15
N GLY A 659 2.20 -20.60 -35.06
CA GLY A 659 3.67 -20.44 -35.08
C GLY A 659 4.37 -21.75 -35.48
N LYS A 660 5.52 -21.65 -36.18
CA LYS A 660 6.37 -22.80 -36.51
C LYS A 660 6.80 -23.53 -35.22
N ILE A 661 6.56 -24.84 -35.18
CA ILE A 661 6.92 -25.73 -34.07
C ILE A 661 8.43 -25.92 -34.07
N GLU A 662 9.15 -25.34 -33.10
CA GLU A 662 10.49 -25.82 -32.75
C GLU A 662 10.36 -27.17 -32.03
N GLU A 663 11.23 -28.14 -32.36
CA GLU A 663 11.20 -29.47 -31.75
C GLU A 663 11.51 -29.41 -30.26
N MET A 664 10.66 -30.06 -29.46
CA MET A 664 10.87 -30.27 -28.03
C MET A 664 12.24 -30.87 -27.71
N ASN A 665 12.98 -30.25 -26.80
CA ASN A 665 14.13 -30.89 -26.19
C ASN A 665 13.69 -32.16 -25.43
N GLU A 666 14.52 -33.20 -25.43
CA GLU A 666 14.21 -34.49 -24.78
C GLU A 666 13.86 -34.35 -23.29
N GLU A 667 14.42 -33.33 -22.62
CA GLU A 667 14.11 -32.99 -21.23
C GLU A 667 12.70 -32.41 -21.04
N GLN A 668 12.22 -31.59 -21.97
CA GLN A 668 10.86 -31.04 -21.96
C GLN A 668 9.82 -32.14 -22.24
N LYS A 669 10.14 -33.08 -23.14
CA LYS A 669 9.29 -34.27 -23.40
C LYS A 669 9.17 -35.13 -22.16
N ALA A 670 10.29 -35.41 -21.49
CA ALA A 670 10.31 -36.18 -20.25
C ALA A 670 9.46 -35.52 -19.17
N PHE A 671 9.56 -34.21 -18.98
CA PHE A 671 8.77 -33.48 -17.99
C PHE A 671 7.26 -33.49 -18.31
N CYS A 672 6.88 -33.20 -19.56
CA CYS A 672 5.49 -33.27 -19.99
C CYS A 672 4.90 -34.67 -19.78
N ARG A 673 5.71 -35.72 -19.97
CA ARG A 673 5.32 -37.11 -19.76
C ARG A 673 5.00 -37.39 -18.30
N VAL A 674 5.77 -36.85 -17.35
CA VAL A 674 5.48 -37.01 -15.92
C VAL A 674 4.19 -36.28 -15.53
N ILE A 675 3.95 -35.08 -16.08
CA ILE A 675 2.70 -34.34 -15.87
C ILE A 675 1.51 -35.17 -16.39
N PHE A 676 1.60 -35.67 -17.63
CA PHE A 676 0.57 -36.49 -18.25
C PHE A 676 0.22 -37.74 -17.43
N ASN A 677 1.24 -38.48 -16.99
CA ASN A 677 1.08 -39.69 -16.16
C ASN A 677 0.44 -39.41 -14.78
N LYS A 678 0.49 -38.17 -14.29
CA LYS A 678 -0.16 -37.80 -13.02
C LYS A 678 -1.69 -37.67 -13.18
N PHE A 679 -2.14 -37.37 -14.39
CA PHE A 679 -3.55 -37.15 -14.73
C PHE A 679 -4.23 -38.38 -15.30
N ASP A 680 -3.48 -39.21 -16.00
CA ASP A 680 -3.85 -40.56 -16.41
C ASP A 680 -3.95 -41.47 -15.16
N LYS A 681 -5.14 -41.52 -14.54
CA LYS A 681 -5.35 -42.23 -13.27
C LYS A 681 -5.44 -43.73 -13.48
N ASP A 682 -5.90 -44.15 -14.66
CA ASP A 682 -6.03 -45.55 -15.03
C ASP A 682 -4.78 -46.09 -15.75
N GLY A 683 -3.79 -45.23 -16.03
CA GLY A 683 -2.49 -45.60 -16.58
C GLY A 683 -2.58 -46.08 -18.03
N ASN A 684 -3.60 -45.62 -18.76
CA ASN A 684 -3.93 -46.10 -20.10
C ASN A 684 -3.22 -45.29 -21.23
N ASP A 685 -2.34 -44.37 -20.84
CA ASP A 685 -1.54 -43.49 -21.69
C ASP A 685 -2.39 -42.52 -22.55
N CYS A 686 -3.62 -42.22 -22.11
CA CYS A 686 -4.60 -41.35 -22.75
C CYS A 686 -5.44 -40.59 -21.71
N LEU A 687 -5.69 -39.29 -21.91
CA LEU A 687 -6.63 -38.54 -21.07
C LEU A 687 -8.06 -38.71 -21.57
N SER A 688 -8.94 -39.25 -20.73
CA SER A 688 -10.38 -39.32 -20.99
C SER A 688 -11.07 -37.97 -20.75
N ALA A 689 -12.28 -37.79 -21.29
CA ALA A 689 -13.10 -36.59 -21.04
C ALA A 689 -13.36 -36.36 -19.54
N ALA A 690 -13.48 -37.43 -18.75
CA ALA A 690 -13.68 -37.35 -17.31
C ALA A 690 -12.43 -36.89 -16.56
N GLU A 691 -11.24 -37.29 -17.01
CA GLU A 691 -9.95 -36.88 -16.45
C GLU A 691 -9.61 -35.44 -16.81
N LEU A 692 -9.81 -35.05 -18.08
CA LEU A 692 -9.67 -33.68 -18.53
C LEU A 692 -10.62 -32.75 -17.77
N ARG A 693 -11.88 -33.16 -17.59
CA ARG A 693 -12.86 -32.41 -16.79
C ARG A 693 -12.45 -32.29 -15.33
N SER A 694 -11.87 -33.35 -14.76
CA SER A 694 -11.36 -33.34 -13.39
C SER A 694 -10.17 -32.38 -13.24
N LEU A 695 -9.30 -32.32 -14.25
CA LEU A 695 -8.17 -31.39 -14.33
C LEU A 695 -8.67 -29.93 -14.39
N LEU A 696 -9.54 -29.61 -15.34
CA LEU A 696 -10.09 -28.27 -15.52
C LEU A 696 -10.80 -27.76 -14.25
N ARG A 697 -11.52 -28.65 -13.58
CA ARG A 697 -12.17 -28.35 -12.29
C ARG A 697 -11.16 -28.13 -11.16
N ALA A 698 -10.03 -28.84 -11.14
CA ALA A 698 -8.98 -28.67 -10.13
C ALA A 698 -8.29 -27.30 -10.25
N VAL A 699 -8.21 -26.76 -11.47
CA VAL A 699 -7.64 -25.46 -11.81
C VAL A 699 -8.64 -24.30 -11.62
N GLY A 700 -9.89 -24.59 -11.29
CA GLY A 700 -10.91 -23.58 -10.96
C GLY A 700 -11.82 -23.19 -12.14
N ARG A 701 -11.80 -23.94 -13.24
CA ARG A 701 -12.69 -23.75 -14.40
C ARG A 701 -13.73 -24.88 -14.48
N PRO A 702 -14.98 -24.68 -14.03
CA PRO A 702 -16.01 -25.72 -14.05
C PRO A 702 -16.69 -25.80 -15.43
N TYR A 703 -16.05 -26.40 -16.42
CA TYR A 703 -16.65 -26.61 -17.75
C TYR A 703 -17.79 -27.66 -17.75
N SER A 704 -18.80 -27.44 -18.60
CA SER A 704 -19.87 -28.42 -18.84
C SER A 704 -19.32 -29.64 -19.57
N SER A 705 -20.02 -30.79 -19.50
CA SER A 705 -19.61 -31.99 -20.23
C SER A 705 -19.55 -31.76 -21.75
N GLU A 706 -20.46 -30.96 -22.27
CA GLU A 706 -20.52 -30.58 -23.69
C GLU A 706 -19.31 -29.73 -24.08
N ARG A 707 -18.97 -28.71 -23.29
CA ARG A 707 -17.81 -27.85 -23.57
C ARG A 707 -16.48 -28.60 -23.47
N VAL A 708 -16.37 -29.56 -22.55
CA VAL A 708 -15.19 -30.44 -22.47
C VAL A 708 -15.08 -31.34 -23.70
N GLN A 709 -16.20 -31.81 -24.24
CA GLN A 709 -16.22 -32.61 -25.47
C GLN A 709 -15.79 -31.78 -26.68
N GLU A 710 -16.29 -30.54 -26.80
CA GLU A 710 -15.84 -29.60 -27.84
C GLU A 710 -14.34 -29.31 -27.73
N LEU A 711 -13.82 -29.11 -26.51
CA LEU A 711 -12.39 -28.94 -26.28
C LEU A 711 -11.60 -30.18 -26.71
N MET A 712 -12.08 -31.39 -26.38
CA MET A 712 -11.43 -32.63 -26.82
C MET A 712 -11.37 -32.72 -28.35
N ASP A 713 -12.47 -32.39 -29.03
CA ASP A 713 -12.56 -32.47 -30.48
C ASP A 713 -11.65 -31.45 -31.18
N ILE A 714 -11.50 -30.25 -30.60
CA ILE A 714 -10.60 -29.20 -31.12
C ILE A 714 -9.14 -29.58 -30.90
N ILE A 715 -8.80 -30.16 -29.75
CA ILE A 715 -7.45 -30.61 -29.40
C ILE A 715 -6.98 -31.73 -30.32
N THR A 716 -7.83 -32.71 -30.60
CA THR A 716 -7.49 -33.89 -31.42
C THR A 716 -7.69 -33.65 -32.92
N GLY A 717 -8.37 -32.57 -33.29
CA GLY A 717 -8.78 -32.27 -34.67
C GLY A 717 -9.80 -33.28 -35.23
N ARG A 718 -10.48 -34.04 -34.38
CA ARG A 718 -11.42 -35.11 -34.77
C ARG A 718 -12.74 -34.97 -34.01
N PRO A 719 -13.89 -35.07 -34.71
CA PRO A 719 -15.19 -34.99 -34.05
C PRO A 719 -15.44 -36.22 -33.17
N ASN A 720 -16.05 -35.99 -32.00
CA ASN A 720 -16.42 -37.01 -31.02
C ASN A 720 -15.22 -37.82 -30.47
N SER A 721 -14.11 -37.14 -30.22
CA SER A 721 -12.90 -37.73 -29.67
C SER A 721 -13.10 -38.12 -28.21
N ASN A 722 -12.79 -39.37 -27.87
CA ASN A 722 -12.95 -39.90 -26.50
C ASN A 722 -11.65 -39.92 -25.68
N ARG A 723 -10.52 -39.61 -26.30
CA ARG A 723 -9.17 -39.74 -25.72
C ARG A 723 -8.24 -38.68 -26.30
N ILE A 724 -7.38 -38.10 -25.46
CA ILE A 724 -6.24 -37.26 -25.87
C ILE A 724 -4.96 -38.03 -25.57
N THR A 725 -4.15 -38.27 -26.60
CA THR A 725 -2.85 -38.95 -26.46
C THR A 725 -1.77 -38.02 -25.93
N PHE A 726 -0.67 -38.59 -25.43
CA PHE A 726 0.48 -37.79 -24.97
C PHE A 726 1.02 -36.84 -26.06
N ALA A 727 1.08 -37.29 -27.31
CA ALA A 727 1.56 -36.47 -28.44
C ALA A 727 0.65 -35.26 -28.71
N GLU A 728 -0.67 -35.47 -28.68
CA GLU A 728 -1.67 -34.41 -28.81
C GLU A 728 -1.59 -33.45 -27.61
N PHE A 729 -1.47 -33.97 -26.39
CA PHE A 729 -1.30 -33.16 -25.18
C PHE A 729 -0.01 -32.33 -25.19
N SER A 730 1.12 -32.89 -25.67
CA SER A 730 2.39 -32.16 -25.78
C SER A 730 2.32 -31.04 -26.81
N THR A 731 1.54 -31.19 -27.88
CA THR A 731 1.37 -30.12 -28.88
C THR A 731 0.61 -28.91 -28.33
N LEU A 732 -0.29 -29.13 -27.36
CA LEU A 732 -0.97 -28.03 -26.65
C LEU A 732 -0.02 -27.24 -25.76
N LEU A 733 0.87 -27.94 -25.06
CA LEU A 733 1.88 -27.33 -24.18
C LEU A 733 2.91 -26.49 -24.96
N HIS A 734 3.11 -26.77 -26.25
CA HIS A 734 4.10 -26.11 -27.10
C HIS A 734 3.62 -24.86 -27.82
N ARG A 735 2.31 -24.62 -27.94
CA ARG A 735 1.81 -23.53 -28.78
C ARG A 735 2.12 -22.12 -28.26
N ASP A 736 2.46 -22.00 -26.97
CA ASP A 736 2.82 -20.71 -26.31
C ASP A 736 4.23 -20.71 -25.65
N LEU A 737 5.06 -21.74 -25.87
CA LEU A 737 6.46 -21.73 -25.38
C LEU A 737 7.47 -21.20 -26.41
N ALA A 738 7.04 -20.95 -27.65
CA ALA A 738 7.79 -20.10 -28.55
C ALA A 738 7.54 -18.65 -28.12
N GLU A 739 8.59 -17.96 -27.66
CA GLU A 739 8.60 -16.50 -27.64
C GLU A 739 8.32 -16.00 -29.06
N GLY A 740 7.05 -15.76 -29.35
CA GLY A 740 6.64 -15.00 -30.51
C GLY A 740 6.86 -13.54 -30.17
N GLU A 741 8.02 -12.99 -30.55
CA GLU A 741 8.01 -11.64 -31.07
C GLU A 741 6.99 -11.62 -32.21
N GLU A 742 5.73 -11.33 -31.88
CA GLU A 742 4.78 -10.85 -32.85
C GLU A 742 5.48 -9.73 -33.62
N SER A 743 5.64 -9.91 -34.93
CA SER A 743 6.18 -8.83 -35.74
C SER A 743 5.34 -7.59 -35.44
N GLU A 744 5.98 -6.44 -35.24
CA GLU A 744 5.29 -5.19 -34.94
C GLU A 744 4.15 -4.90 -35.95
N MET A 745 4.26 -5.48 -37.15
CA MET A 745 3.28 -5.45 -38.23
C MET A 745 2.01 -6.25 -37.93
N LEU A 746 2.07 -7.42 -37.29
CA LEU A 746 0.89 -8.21 -36.92
C LEU A 746 0.10 -7.53 -35.80
N LYS A 747 0.79 -6.98 -34.79
CA LYS A 747 0.18 -6.17 -33.72
C LYS A 747 -0.55 -4.94 -34.27
N ARG A 748 0.06 -4.29 -35.26
CA ARG A 748 -0.56 -3.15 -35.94
C ARG A 748 -1.74 -3.58 -36.79
N PHE A 749 -1.64 -4.69 -37.53
CA PHE A 749 -2.76 -5.24 -38.30
C PHE A 749 -3.99 -5.50 -37.42
N HIS A 750 -3.80 -6.13 -36.25
CA HIS A 750 -4.88 -6.35 -35.29
C HIS A 750 -5.42 -5.08 -34.61
N LEU A 751 -4.69 -3.95 -34.67
CA LEU A 751 -5.22 -2.66 -34.23
C LEU A 751 -6.22 -2.09 -35.26
N PHE A 752 -6.00 -2.37 -36.55
CA PHE A 752 -6.85 -1.93 -37.64
C PHE A 752 -8.02 -2.88 -37.92
N ASP A 753 -7.87 -4.19 -37.68
CA ASP A 753 -8.93 -5.21 -37.81
C ASP A 753 -9.71 -5.31 -36.49
N ALA A 754 -10.67 -4.40 -36.29
CA ALA A 754 -11.37 -4.22 -35.02
C ALA A 754 -12.40 -5.34 -34.74
N ASP A 755 -12.95 -5.93 -35.80
CA ASP A 755 -13.89 -7.04 -35.70
C ASP A 755 -13.23 -8.43 -35.72
N GLY A 756 -11.93 -8.49 -36.02
CA GLY A 756 -11.12 -9.71 -36.03
C GLY A 756 -11.44 -10.63 -37.21
N SER A 757 -11.97 -10.07 -38.30
CA SER A 757 -12.36 -10.80 -39.51
C SER A 757 -11.16 -11.31 -40.31
N GLY A 758 -9.95 -10.81 -40.04
CA GLY A 758 -8.73 -11.13 -40.77
C GLY A 758 -8.49 -10.25 -42.00
N TYR A 759 -9.34 -9.23 -42.20
CA TYR A 759 -9.28 -8.27 -43.30
C TYR A 759 -9.61 -6.88 -42.76
N ILE A 760 -8.92 -5.84 -43.21
CA ILE A 760 -9.23 -4.46 -42.82
C ILE A 760 -10.19 -3.85 -43.84
N THR A 761 -11.40 -3.52 -43.39
CA THR A 761 -12.40 -2.87 -44.23
C THR A 761 -12.17 -1.35 -44.31
N LEU A 762 -12.77 -0.69 -45.31
CA LEU A 762 -12.70 0.78 -45.44
C LEU A 762 -13.17 1.52 -44.17
N GLU A 763 -14.18 0.98 -43.49
CA GLU A 763 -14.76 1.59 -42.29
C GLU A 763 -13.79 1.50 -41.11
N GLU A 764 -13.12 0.36 -40.94
CA GLU A 764 -12.13 0.16 -39.88
C GLU A 764 -10.84 0.94 -40.13
N LEU A 765 -10.38 0.98 -41.40
CA LEU A 765 -9.27 1.82 -41.81
C LEU A 765 -9.55 3.31 -41.54
N ARG A 766 -10.80 3.75 -41.78
CA ARG A 766 -11.24 5.12 -41.50
C ARG A 766 -11.21 5.45 -40.02
N VAL A 767 -11.82 4.61 -39.19
CA VAL A 767 -11.87 4.80 -37.73
C VAL A 767 -10.46 4.88 -37.14
N CYS A 768 -9.57 3.97 -37.53
CA CYS A 768 -8.22 3.95 -36.99
C CYS A 768 -7.34 5.11 -37.47
N LEU A 769 -7.45 5.56 -38.73
CA LEU A 769 -6.64 6.66 -39.25
C LEU A 769 -7.11 8.03 -38.72
N GLN A 770 -8.42 8.22 -38.54
CA GLN A 770 -8.97 9.45 -37.96
C GLN A 770 -8.69 9.57 -36.46
N ASP A 771 -8.59 8.45 -35.73
CA ASP A 771 -8.14 8.43 -34.33
C ASP A 771 -6.64 8.79 -34.17
N ILE A 772 -5.85 8.63 -35.23
CA ILE A 772 -4.41 8.93 -35.25
C ILE A 772 -4.13 10.37 -35.72
N ASP A 773 -4.86 10.86 -36.72
CA ASP A 773 -4.77 12.25 -37.22
C ASP A 773 -6.12 12.72 -37.81
N GLU A 774 -6.80 13.63 -37.11
CA GLU A 774 -8.11 14.19 -37.52
C GLU A 774 -8.05 14.98 -38.85
N ALA A 775 -6.86 15.25 -39.41
CA ALA A 775 -6.69 16.01 -40.65
C ALA A 775 -6.74 15.16 -41.94
N ILE A 776 -6.80 13.83 -41.85
CA ILE A 776 -6.84 12.93 -43.02
C ILE A 776 -8.25 12.90 -43.60
N SER A 777 -8.40 13.24 -44.88
CA SER A 777 -9.72 13.29 -45.54
C SER A 777 -10.20 11.91 -46.00
N ASP A 778 -11.52 11.69 -46.05
CA ASP A 778 -12.10 10.43 -46.53
C ASP A 778 -11.63 10.06 -47.95
N ALA A 779 -11.36 11.05 -48.79
CA ALA A 779 -10.84 10.85 -50.15
C ALA A 779 -9.40 10.29 -50.15
N ASP A 780 -8.58 10.67 -49.16
CA ASP A 780 -7.22 10.15 -48.99
C ASP A 780 -7.25 8.71 -48.45
N ILE A 781 -8.20 8.40 -47.57
CA ILE A 781 -8.40 7.04 -47.00
C ILE A 781 -8.89 6.08 -48.09
N GLU A 782 -9.85 6.50 -48.92
CA GLU A 782 -10.30 5.72 -50.09
C GLU A 782 -9.17 5.51 -51.11
N ALA A 783 -8.31 6.52 -51.32
CA ALA A 783 -7.15 6.39 -52.20
C ALA A 783 -6.09 5.42 -51.63
N MET A 784 -5.90 5.40 -50.30
CA MET A 784 -5.02 4.46 -49.61
C MET A 784 -5.55 3.02 -49.71
N LEU A 785 -6.84 2.80 -49.50
CA LEU A 785 -7.48 1.49 -49.68
C LEU A 785 -7.25 0.98 -51.11
N LYS A 786 -7.55 1.81 -52.10
CA LYS A 786 -7.39 1.46 -53.52
C LYS A 786 -5.95 1.20 -53.94
N HIS A 787 -4.99 1.75 -53.21
CA HIS A 787 -3.57 1.50 -53.44
C HIS A 787 -3.09 0.21 -52.77
N ALA A 788 -3.66 -0.14 -51.61
CA ALA A 788 -3.33 -1.33 -50.83
C ALA A 788 -4.00 -2.60 -51.38
N ASP A 789 -5.25 -2.49 -51.81
CA ASP A 789 -6.07 -3.59 -52.33
C ASP A 789 -5.65 -3.97 -53.75
N THR A 790 -4.71 -4.91 -53.83
CA THR A 790 -4.24 -5.48 -55.10
C THR A 790 -5.12 -6.60 -55.61
N SER A 791 -5.94 -7.19 -54.73
CA SER A 791 -6.84 -8.29 -55.02
C SER A 791 -8.17 -7.81 -55.64
N GLY A 792 -8.55 -6.56 -55.39
CA GLY A 792 -9.76 -5.91 -55.85
C GLY A 792 -11.03 -6.33 -55.09
N ASP A 793 -10.89 -6.79 -53.84
CA ASP A 793 -12.00 -7.25 -53.00
C ASP A 793 -12.55 -6.18 -52.04
N GLU A 794 -12.08 -4.93 -52.19
CA GLU A 794 -12.43 -3.76 -51.37
C GLU A 794 -12.06 -3.91 -49.88
N GLN A 795 -11.14 -4.83 -49.57
CA GLN A 795 -10.61 -5.08 -48.23
C GLN A 795 -9.07 -5.19 -48.29
N ILE A 796 -8.40 -5.06 -47.14
CA ILE A 796 -6.93 -5.22 -47.06
C ILE A 796 -6.62 -6.49 -46.29
N SER A 797 -6.06 -7.48 -46.96
CA SER A 797 -5.51 -8.67 -46.32
C SER A 797 -4.20 -8.38 -45.57
N TYR A 798 -3.80 -9.24 -44.63
CA TYR A 798 -2.52 -9.09 -43.91
C TYR A 798 -1.30 -8.98 -44.85
N GLU A 799 -1.34 -9.69 -45.98
CA GLU A 799 -0.27 -9.70 -46.97
C GLU A 799 -0.18 -8.36 -47.72
N GLU A 800 -1.32 -7.76 -48.04
CA GLU A 800 -1.44 -6.41 -48.65
C GLU A 800 -1.08 -5.31 -47.67
N PHE A 801 -1.50 -5.43 -46.41
CA PHE A 801 -1.10 -4.54 -45.32
C PHE A 801 0.43 -4.53 -45.14
N CYS A 802 1.06 -5.71 -45.17
CA CYS A 802 2.51 -5.81 -45.09
C CYS A 802 3.23 -5.15 -46.27
N GLN A 803 2.66 -5.22 -47.48
CA GLN A 803 3.21 -4.55 -48.66
C GLN A 803 3.05 -3.02 -48.59
N LEU A 804 1.88 -2.53 -48.15
CA LEU A 804 1.59 -1.11 -47.97
C LEU A 804 2.54 -0.47 -46.95
N PHE A 805 2.64 -1.05 -45.75
CA PHE A 805 3.46 -0.51 -44.66
C PHE A 805 4.95 -0.81 -44.82
N GLY A 806 5.32 -1.85 -45.58
CA GLY A 806 6.71 -2.13 -45.95
C GLY A 806 7.32 -1.07 -46.86
N GLN A 807 6.52 -0.42 -47.73
CA GLN A 807 6.97 0.68 -48.59
C GLN A 807 7.09 2.02 -47.83
N LEU A 808 6.23 2.24 -46.82
CA LEU A 808 6.24 3.45 -45.99
C LEU A 808 7.45 3.56 -45.04
N GLN A 809 8.12 2.45 -44.70
CA GLN A 809 9.35 2.48 -43.89
C GLN A 809 10.62 2.84 -44.68
N THR A 810 10.55 2.93 -46.01
CA THR A 810 11.71 3.18 -46.88
C THR A 810 11.86 4.62 -47.40
N HIS A 811 11.06 5.57 -46.90
CA HIS A 811 11.12 6.98 -47.29
C HIS A 811 11.21 7.96 -46.13
#